data_AF-A0A3S4Z738-F1
#
_entry.id   AF-A0A3S4Z738-F1
#
_cell.length_a   1.000
_cell.length_b   1.000
_cell.length_c   1.000
_cell.angle_alpha   90.00
_cell.angle_beta   90.00
_cell.angle_gamma   90.00
#
_symmetry.space_group_name_H-M   'P 1'
#
loop_
_entity.id
_entity.type
_entity.pdbx_description
1 polymer ?
#
loop_
_entity_poly.entity_id
_entity_poly.type
_entity_poly.pdbx_seq_one_letter_code
_entity_poly.pdbx_strand_id
1 'polypeptide(L)'
;MLKTVVKKGSYHDSVVLMLLTNAISGLESVNKVSVMMATPANKDIFAQSGLDTPELQEATPNDMVVVADVEREELIHIVMEKVEEFLKQKSQASAVQSGTEIVKSWNKATAKLPDANLAVISIPGAYAALEANRALDEGLNVFMFSDNVSVEDEKALKQKAHNKGLVVMGPDCGTGIIQGVPIAFTNSVTPGSIGIIGASGTGIQELTTIIDRLGEGVENAIGTGGRDLYEEIGGITMLDAIEAMEQNEKVKVLIVISKPPAKAVREKISARLSRYSKPVITLFLGEKPTFHEENFYHAYTLDEAARLAVALVRKEPIPTFAKNQANSTACGKTLKAYYSGGTLAGEAAMLLKDALNIEGSGAKADGFMFKQDGHIVVDLGDDVYTQGKPHPMIDPAKRIESMREAVDDATTGVILFDIVLGYGSHEDMATALIPTINELQQKAKAQHREVAFVATVCGTRSDYQGYDETVRKLVEAGVEVCETNKSAVEKSLALLGLHFDEPVKPIQAKTVVQGENTPASESLLRLLSEKPKIINIGLKSFADVAEKFGCQVVQFNWQPPAGGNIQLIKALNFLNESQTVNIDEANRKVIAKVVAAAPIIRDNVLAKTVIKELNEGKVILHAGPPIQYQDMPNTVQGSCVGAVLFEKWATDETSARALLESGEIKFMPCHHVNAVGPMGGITTANMPVWVVENATDGNVAYCTMNEGIGKVLRFGAYSEEVVKRLEWMRDVLGPTLGKAIRSMENGLAVNPLVAKAIAMGDEFHQRNIAASMSFFKEVAPRITAMSDLAEQDKYDVIKFLADTDQFFLNIMMATCKAVMDGARTLTEGTVVTAMCRNGVHFGIRIAGMGDEWFVGPVNTPQGLYFTGYDGEDACPDIGDSAITETLGVGGMAMIAAPAVTRFVGAGGYEDALRTSNDMMEICIDRNPNYIVPNWNFQGACLGIDARLVVEKGITPVINTGIAHKVAGFGQIGAGTVRPPLACFEKAVLAYARKLGFTE
;
A
#
# COMPACT_ATOMS: atom_id res chain seq x y z
N MET A 1 -12.02 -30.78 -2.87
CA MET A 1 -11.67 -30.19 -4.17
C MET A 1 -11.24 -28.75 -3.93
N LEU A 2 -10.12 -28.31 -4.51
CA LEU A 2 -9.65 -26.93 -4.36
C LEU A 2 -10.51 -25.97 -5.19
N LYS A 3 -10.93 -24.88 -4.57
CA LYS A 3 -11.63 -23.76 -5.21
C LYS A 3 -10.98 -22.46 -4.78
N THR A 4 -10.76 -21.59 -5.75
CA THR A 4 -10.10 -20.30 -5.56
C THR A 4 -11.03 -19.17 -5.97
N VAL A 5 -11.21 -18.18 -5.10
CA VAL A 5 -11.94 -16.95 -5.38
C VAL A 5 -10.99 -15.78 -5.19
N VAL A 6 -10.76 -15.00 -6.25
CA VAL A 6 -9.89 -13.81 -6.24
C VAL A 6 -10.76 -12.56 -6.21
N LYS A 7 -10.67 -11.78 -5.13
CA LYS A 7 -11.29 -10.45 -5.01
C LYS A 7 -10.26 -9.40 -5.42
N LYS A 8 -10.30 -9.00 -6.69
CA LYS A 8 -9.31 -8.09 -7.28
C LYS A 8 -9.34 -6.70 -6.64
N GLY A 9 -8.16 -6.16 -6.33
CA GLY A 9 -7.99 -4.82 -5.73
C GLY A 9 -8.60 -4.67 -4.33
N SER A 10 -8.92 -5.77 -3.66
CA SER A 10 -9.54 -5.80 -2.33
C SER A 10 -8.46 -5.99 -1.27
N TYR A 11 -7.73 -4.91 -0.93
CA TYR A 11 -6.71 -4.97 0.10
C TYR A 11 -7.32 -5.02 1.50
N HIS A 12 -6.96 -6.04 2.26
CA HIS A 12 -7.38 -6.22 3.64
C HIS A 12 -6.20 -6.58 4.53
N ASP A 13 -6.31 -6.18 5.80
CA ASP A 13 -5.35 -6.46 6.86
C ASP A 13 -5.11 -7.97 7.03
N SER A 14 -3.85 -8.41 6.99
CA SER A 14 -3.47 -9.83 7.10
C SER A 14 -3.97 -10.47 8.40
N VAL A 15 -3.97 -9.76 9.53
CA VAL A 15 -4.52 -10.27 10.81
C VAL A 15 -6.03 -10.43 10.69
N VAL A 16 -6.73 -9.49 10.06
CA VAL A 16 -8.17 -9.61 9.79
C VAL A 16 -8.46 -10.82 8.89
N LEU A 17 -7.65 -11.03 7.84
CA LEU A 17 -7.80 -12.16 6.93
C LEU A 17 -7.44 -13.50 7.59
N MET A 18 -6.48 -13.52 8.52
CA MET A 18 -6.14 -14.72 9.28
C MET A 18 -7.19 -15.05 10.35
N LEU A 19 -7.73 -14.06 11.07
CA LEU A 19 -8.87 -14.24 11.97
C LEU A 19 -10.10 -14.73 11.21
N LEU A 20 -10.34 -14.15 10.03
CA LEU A 20 -11.35 -14.62 9.12
C LEU A 20 -11.10 -16.09 8.76
N THR A 21 -9.89 -16.44 8.29
CA THR A 21 -9.49 -17.82 7.96
C THR A 21 -9.82 -18.79 9.09
N ASN A 22 -9.56 -18.42 10.35
CA ASN A 22 -9.90 -19.26 11.50
C ASN A 22 -11.41 -19.37 11.72
N ALA A 23 -12.15 -18.28 11.59
CA ALA A 23 -13.62 -18.28 11.73
C ALA A 23 -14.32 -19.19 10.70
N ILE A 24 -13.79 -19.30 9.48
CA ILE A 24 -14.33 -20.17 8.42
C ILE A 24 -13.74 -21.59 8.43
N SER A 25 -12.56 -21.79 9.02
CA SER A 25 -11.95 -23.12 9.17
C SER A 25 -12.74 -24.05 10.11
N GLY A 26 -13.64 -23.49 10.94
CA GLY A 26 -14.54 -24.26 11.81
C GLY A 26 -15.85 -24.75 11.15
N LEU A 27 -16.07 -24.50 9.86
CA LEU A 27 -17.30 -24.92 9.16
C LEU A 27 -17.28 -26.43 8.86
N GLU A 28 -18.39 -27.12 9.14
CA GLU A 28 -18.60 -28.52 8.70
C GLU A 28 -18.49 -28.61 7.16
N SER A 29 -17.83 -29.65 6.65
CA SER A 29 -17.57 -29.91 5.22
C SER A 29 -16.55 -28.99 4.50
N VAL A 30 -15.79 -28.16 5.24
CA VAL A 30 -14.57 -27.49 4.75
C VAL A 30 -13.35 -28.23 5.29
N ASN A 31 -12.57 -28.88 4.42
CA ASN A 31 -11.40 -29.66 4.84
C ASN A 31 -10.22 -28.75 5.21
N LYS A 32 -9.99 -27.72 4.39
CA LYS A 32 -8.98 -26.67 4.59
C LYS A 32 -9.48 -25.38 3.96
N VAL A 33 -9.17 -24.24 4.55
CA VAL A 33 -9.41 -22.93 3.92
C VAL A 33 -8.33 -21.96 4.34
N SER A 34 -7.93 -21.06 3.45
CA SER A 34 -7.06 -19.94 3.74
C SER A 34 -7.51 -18.70 2.98
N VAL A 35 -7.54 -17.57 3.68
CA VAL A 35 -7.83 -16.25 3.14
C VAL A 35 -6.64 -15.35 3.41
N MET A 36 -5.99 -14.88 2.36
CA MET A 36 -4.79 -14.05 2.45
C MET A 36 -4.71 -13.09 1.26
N MET A 37 -3.91 -12.04 1.39
CA MET A 37 -3.47 -11.25 0.24
C MET A 37 -2.53 -12.08 -0.64
N ALA A 38 -2.62 -11.98 -1.98
CA ALA A 38 -1.80 -12.74 -2.93
C ALA A 38 -0.34 -12.23 -3.07
N THR A 39 0.31 -11.91 -1.95
CA THR A 39 1.73 -11.54 -1.92
C THR A 39 2.60 -12.75 -2.28
N PRO A 40 3.82 -12.56 -2.80
CA PRO A 40 4.72 -13.68 -3.12
C PRO A 40 4.93 -14.63 -1.92
N ALA A 41 5.16 -14.08 -0.72
CA ALA A 41 5.32 -14.88 0.50
C ALA A 41 4.06 -15.68 0.85
N ASN A 42 2.86 -15.09 0.70
CA ASN A 42 1.63 -15.81 0.99
C ASN A 42 1.31 -16.89 -0.05
N LYS A 43 1.70 -16.70 -1.32
CA LYS A 43 1.60 -17.75 -2.34
C LYS A 43 2.44 -18.97 -1.98
N ASP A 44 3.63 -18.76 -1.42
CA ASP A 44 4.45 -19.85 -0.89
C ASP A 44 3.75 -20.56 0.29
N ILE A 45 3.08 -19.82 1.16
CA ILE A 45 2.29 -20.39 2.28
C ILE A 45 1.12 -21.25 1.76
N PHE A 46 0.38 -20.77 0.75
CA PHE A 46 -0.67 -21.56 0.09
C PHE A 46 -0.10 -22.86 -0.49
N ALA A 47 1.05 -22.78 -1.16
CA ALA A 47 1.70 -23.94 -1.76
C ALA A 47 2.13 -24.97 -0.69
N GLN A 48 2.80 -24.52 0.38
CA GLN A 48 3.20 -25.38 1.50
C GLN A 48 1.99 -26.02 2.21
N SER A 49 0.84 -25.35 2.21
CA SER A 49 -0.40 -25.84 2.83
C SER A 49 -1.20 -26.81 1.95
N GLY A 50 -0.76 -27.03 0.71
CA GLY A 50 -1.47 -27.85 -0.29
C GLY A 50 -2.68 -27.16 -0.91
N LEU A 51 -2.71 -25.83 -0.90
CA LEU A 51 -3.77 -24.96 -1.43
C LEU A 51 -3.32 -24.20 -2.70
N ASP A 52 -2.39 -24.78 -3.48
CA ASP A 52 -1.90 -24.15 -4.71
C ASP A 52 -2.89 -24.32 -5.86
N THR A 53 -3.13 -23.25 -6.62
CA THR A 53 -4.04 -23.24 -7.77
C THR A 53 -3.54 -22.27 -8.86
N PRO A 54 -3.80 -22.53 -10.16
CA PRO A 54 -3.44 -21.60 -11.23
C PRO A 54 -3.98 -20.18 -11.03
N GLU A 55 -5.22 -20.07 -10.54
CA GLU A 55 -5.89 -18.79 -10.30
C GLU A 55 -5.20 -17.97 -9.18
N LEU A 56 -4.64 -18.64 -8.17
CA LEU A 56 -3.82 -17.99 -7.13
C LEU A 56 -2.52 -17.46 -7.72
N GLN A 57 -1.88 -18.20 -8.63
CA GLN A 57 -0.61 -17.78 -9.23
C GLN A 57 -0.77 -16.54 -10.11
N GLU A 58 -1.93 -16.37 -10.76
CA GLU A 58 -2.29 -15.18 -11.54
C GLU A 58 -2.68 -13.96 -10.68
N ALA A 59 -3.06 -14.16 -9.42
CA ALA A 59 -3.47 -13.07 -8.53
C ALA A 59 -2.29 -12.16 -8.17
N THR A 60 -2.55 -10.87 -7.97
CA THR A 60 -1.53 -9.87 -7.61
C THR A 60 -1.48 -9.64 -6.09
N PRO A 61 -0.42 -9.04 -5.53
CA PRO A 61 -0.34 -8.76 -4.10
C PRO A 61 -1.45 -7.83 -3.55
N ASN A 62 -2.16 -7.13 -4.44
CA ASN A 62 -3.32 -6.28 -4.10
C ASN A 62 -4.65 -7.03 -4.07
N ASP A 63 -4.65 -8.31 -4.41
CA ASP A 63 -5.86 -9.13 -4.48
C ASP A 63 -5.99 -9.98 -3.21
N MET A 64 -7.17 -9.98 -2.61
CA MET A 64 -7.50 -10.95 -1.56
C MET A 64 -7.91 -12.25 -2.24
N VAL A 65 -7.30 -13.36 -1.82
CA VAL A 65 -7.58 -14.69 -2.35
C VAL A 65 -8.13 -15.57 -1.25
N VAL A 66 -9.23 -16.24 -1.55
CA VAL A 66 -9.83 -17.30 -0.74
C VAL A 66 -9.58 -18.61 -1.46
N VAL A 67 -8.78 -19.50 -0.86
CA VAL A 67 -8.60 -20.87 -1.35
C VAL A 67 -9.17 -21.84 -0.34
N ALA A 68 -10.13 -22.67 -0.77
CA ALA A 68 -10.78 -23.66 0.08
C ALA A 68 -10.73 -25.05 -0.56
N ASP A 69 -10.38 -26.05 0.24
CA ASP A 69 -10.60 -27.47 -0.06
C ASP A 69 -11.97 -27.88 0.50
N VAL A 70 -12.95 -28.02 -0.39
CA VAL A 70 -14.36 -28.30 -0.04
C VAL A 70 -14.80 -29.66 -0.58
N GLU A 71 -15.73 -30.33 0.11
CA GLU A 71 -16.27 -31.63 -0.35
C GLU A 71 -17.17 -31.49 -1.59
N ARG A 72 -17.83 -30.33 -1.75
CA ARG A 72 -18.77 -30.02 -2.85
C ARG A 72 -18.60 -28.58 -3.31
N GLU A 73 -18.76 -28.35 -4.61
CA GLU A 73 -18.56 -27.04 -5.25
C GLU A 73 -19.47 -25.93 -4.68
N GLU A 74 -20.72 -26.27 -4.36
CA GLU A 74 -21.73 -25.34 -3.81
C GLU A 74 -21.30 -24.69 -2.47
N LEU A 75 -20.38 -25.34 -1.73
CA LEU A 75 -19.93 -24.87 -0.41
C LEU A 75 -19.04 -23.63 -0.49
N ILE A 76 -18.43 -23.34 -1.65
CA ILE A 76 -17.63 -22.12 -1.82
C ILE A 76 -18.49 -20.86 -1.65
N HIS A 77 -19.78 -20.91 -2.02
CA HIS A 77 -20.69 -19.79 -1.84
C HIS A 77 -20.95 -19.51 -0.35
N ILE A 78 -21.05 -20.56 0.48
CA ILE A 78 -21.23 -20.44 1.94
C ILE A 78 -19.97 -19.84 2.59
N VAL A 79 -18.79 -20.30 2.16
CA VAL A 79 -17.50 -19.72 2.60
C VAL A 79 -17.44 -18.23 2.23
N MET A 80 -17.80 -17.88 0.99
CA MET A 80 -17.80 -16.49 0.53
C MET A 80 -18.84 -15.61 1.24
N GLU A 81 -20.03 -16.14 1.56
CA GLU A 81 -21.04 -15.40 2.32
C GLU A 81 -20.54 -15.08 3.74
N LYS A 82 -19.87 -16.04 4.39
CA LYS A 82 -19.21 -15.82 5.69
C LYS A 82 -18.07 -14.81 5.62
N VAL A 83 -17.26 -14.87 4.56
CA VAL A 83 -16.21 -13.87 4.28
C VAL A 83 -16.83 -12.47 4.15
N GLU A 84 -17.90 -12.33 3.38
CA GLU A 84 -18.57 -11.04 3.21
C GLU A 84 -19.27 -10.54 4.48
N GLU A 85 -19.88 -11.45 5.26
CA GLU A 85 -20.50 -11.13 6.57
C GLU A 85 -19.45 -10.61 7.56
N PHE A 86 -18.32 -11.29 7.68
CA PHE A 86 -17.21 -10.91 8.57
C PHE A 86 -16.62 -9.55 8.19
N LEU A 87 -16.37 -9.33 6.89
CA LEU A 87 -15.87 -8.06 6.38
C LEU A 87 -16.91 -6.93 6.55
N LYS A 88 -18.21 -7.22 6.43
CA LYS A 88 -19.29 -6.26 6.71
C LYS A 88 -19.39 -5.90 8.19
N GLN A 89 -19.32 -6.86 9.10
CA GLN A 89 -19.35 -6.59 10.54
C GLN A 89 -18.16 -5.73 10.99
N LYS A 90 -16.94 -6.03 10.49
CA LYS A 90 -15.75 -5.20 10.74
C LYS A 90 -15.87 -3.79 10.16
N SER A 91 -16.41 -3.64 8.95
CA SER A 91 -16.62 -2.31 8.34
C SER A 91 -17.73 -1.50 9.02
N GLN A 92 -18.78 -2.13 9.54
CA GLN A 92 -19.83 -1.46 10.33
C GLN A 92 -19.33 -1.05 11.72
N ALA A 93 -18.54 -1.88 12.40
CA ALA A 93 -17.87 -1.50 13.65
C ALA A 93 -16.92 -0.30 13.43
N SER A 94 -16.27 -0.24 12.26
CA SER A 94 -15.40 0.87 11.85
C SER A 94 -16.16 2.16 11.48
N ALA A 95 -17.45 2.09 11.16
CA ALA A 95 -18.27 3.22 10.75
C ALA A 95 -18.94 3.96 11.92
N VAL A 96 -18.98 3.35 13.11
CA VAL A 96 -19.65 3.92 14.31
C VAL A 96 -18.72 4.83 15.13
N GLN A 97 -17.42 4.84 14.88
CA GLN A 97 -16.46 5.80 15.46
C GLN A 97 -15.79 6.63 14.36
N SER A 98 -16.47 7.69 13.91
CA SER A 98 -15.90 8.66 12.97
C SER A 98 -15.12 9.74 13.73
N GLY A 99 -13.79 9.64 13.68
CA GLY A 99 -12.85 10.68 14.12
C GLY A 99 -11.52 10.65 13.35
N THR A 100 -11.05 9.46 12.96
CA THR A 100 -9.77 9.26 12.29
C THR A 100 -9.81 9.69 10.82
N GLU A 101 -9.06 10.73 10.46
CA GLU A 101 -8.90 11.14 9.07
C GLU A 101 -7.90 10.22 8.33
N ILE A 102 -8.35 9.62 7.23
CA ILE A 102 -7.58 8.65 6.43
C ILE A 102 -6.88 9.36 5.27
N VAL A 103 -5.57 9.18 5.15
CA VAL A 103 -4.73 9.66 4.04
C VAL A 103 -4.01 8.51 3.35
N LYS A 104 -3.49 8.76 2.14
CA LYS A 104 -2.80 7.75 1.31
C LYS A 104 -1.36 8.13 0.96
N SER A 105 -0.82 9.19 1.53
CA SER A 105 0.56 9.62 1.27
C SER A 105 1.14 10.45 2.41
N TRP A 106 2.47 10.46 2.52
CA TRP A 106 3.20 11.30 3.46
C TRP A 106 2.86 12.78 3.34
N ASN A 107 2.87 13.33 2.13
CA ASN A 107 2.58 14.76 1.92
C ASN A 107 1.18 15.15 2.44
N LYS A 108 0.19 14.27 2.30
CA LYS A 108 -1.14 14.50 2.87
C LYS A 108 -1.12 14.33 4.39
N ALA A 109 -0.39 13.34 4.91
CA ALA A 109 -0.26 13.11 6.35
C ALA A 109 0.39 14.29 7.08
N THR A 110 1.54 14.76 6.59
CA THR A 110 2.28 15.89 7.19
C THR A 110 1.56 17.22 6.98
N ALA A 111 0.89 17.44 5.84
CA ALA A 111 0.06 18.63 5.66
C ALA A 111 -1.13 18.66 6.64
N LYS A 112 -1.67 17.50 7.01
CA LYS A 112 -2.79 17.37 7.94
C LYS A 112 -2.37 17.49 9.40
N LEU A 113 -1.22 16.92 9.76
CA LEU A 113 -0.67 16.96 11.12
C LEU A 113 0.79 17.43 11.07
N PRO A 114 1.04 18.73 10.82
CA PRO A 114 2.38 19.28 10.59
C PRO A 114 3.28 19.26 11.84
N ASP A 115 2.71 19.09 13.02
CA ASP A 115 3.42 19.00 14.28
C ASP A 115 3.39 17.59 14.90
N ALA A 116 3.14 16.57 14.07
CA ALA A 116 3.32 15.17 14.44
C ALA A 116 4.74 14.92 14.99
N ASN A 117 4.85 14.13 16.05
CA ASN A 117 6.12 13.84 16.72
C ASN A 117 6.44 12.35 16.85
N LEU A 118 5.52 11.48 16.43
CA LEU A 118 5.67 10.03 16.46
C LEU A 118 5.04 9.38 15.20
N ALA A 119 5.79 8.51 14.55
CA ALA A 119 5.29 7.58 13.55
C ALA A 119 5.15 6.19 14.17
N VAL A 120 3.97 5.58 14.09
CA VAL A 120 3.74 4.19 14.53
C VAL A 120 3.63 3.31 13.30
N ILE A 121 4.54 2.34 13.14
CA ILE A 121 4.72 1.55 11.91
C ILE A 121 4.45 0.08 12.19
N SER A 122 3.50 -0.48 11.45
CA SER A 122 3.01 -1.86 11.56
C SER A 122 2.72 -2.50 10.19
N ILE A 123 3.52 -2.14 9.18
CA ILE A 123 3.47 -2.70 7.82
C ILE A 123 4.47 -3.87 7.67
N PRO A 124 4.46 -4.65 6.58
CA PRO A 124 5.43 -5.74 6.40
C PRO A 124 6.89 -5.26 6.47
N GLY A 125 7.75 -6.04 7.13
CA GLY A 125 9.16 -5.69 7.42
C GLY A 125 9.97 -5.20 6.23
N ALA A 126 9.78 -5.83 5.07
CA ALA A 126 10.43 -5.47 3.81
C ALA A 126 10.25 -3.99 3.40
N TYR A 127 9.23 -3.31 3.94
CA TYR A 127 8.92 -1.91 3.67
C TYR A 127 9.07 -1.01 4.89
N ALA A 128 9.01 -1.57 6.10
CA ALA A 128 9.01 -0.81 7.35
C ALA A 128 10.27 0.07 7.51
N ALA A 129 11.43 -0.42 7.06
CA ALA A 129 12.68 0.34 7.13
C ALA A 129 12.64 1.62 6.27
N LEU A 130 12.07 1.54 5.06
CA LEU A 130 11.96 2.69 4.16
C LEU A 130 11.02 3.75 4.73
N GLU A 131 9.86 3.34 5.24
CA GLU A 131 8.89 4.26 5.85
C GLU A 131 9.42 4.88 7.15
N ALA A 132 10.17 4.12 7.96
CA ALA A 132 10.84 4.67 9.14
C ALA A 132 11.94 5.67 8.76
N ASN A 133 12.72 5.36 7.73
CA ASN A 133 13.73 6.28 7.22
C ASN A 133 13.09 7.60 6.77
N ARG A 134 11.93 7.53 6.11
CA ARG A 134 11.14 8.70 5.70
C ARG A 134 10.57 9.46 6.90
N ALA A 135 10.02 8.77 7.90
CA ALA A 135 9.53 9.41 9.13
C ALA A 135 10.64 10.22 9.83
N LEU A 136 11.86 9.67 9.89
CA LEU A 136 13.02 10.38 10.44
C LEU A 136 13.44 11.58 9.58
N ASP A 137 13.17 11.59 8.27
CA ASP A 137 13.39 12.75 7.41
C ASP A 137 12.39 13.87 7.62
N GLU A 138 11.17 13.52 7.98
CA GLU A 138 10.13 14.47 8.39
C GLU A 138 10.27 14.91 9.87
N GLY A 139 11.27 14.41 10.60
CA GLY A 139 11.56 14.81 11.98
C GLY A 139 10.74 14.08 13.07
N LEU A 140 10.14 12.93 12.75
CA LEU A 140 9.35 12.15 13.70
C LEU A 140 10.18 11.09 14.42
N ASN A 141 9.90 10.85 15.70
CA ASN A 141 10.33 9.62 16.37
C ASN A 141 9.58 8.43 15.76
N VAL A 142 10.11 7.22 15.91
CA VAL A 142 9.52 6.02 15.31
C VAL A 142 9.24 4.97 16.38
N PHE A 143 8.02 4.44 16.40
CA PHE A 143 7.68 3.18 17.04
C PHE A 143 7.42 2.14 15.95
N MET A 144 8.30 1.14 15.86
CA MET A 144 8.26 0.11 14.84
C MET A 144 7.83 -1.22 15.45
N PHE A 145 6.54 -1.51 15.33
CA PHE A 145 5.97 -2.81 15.65
C PHE A 145 6.41 -3.86 14.63
N SER A 146 6.56 -3.45 13.36
CA SER A 146 7.00 -4.31 12.27
C SER A 146 8.25 -5.13 12.62
N ASP A 147 8.17 -6.42 12.36
CA ASP A 147 9.28 -7.37 12.40
C ASP A 147 9.82 -7.65 10.98
N ASN A 148 10.81 -8.53 10.81
CA ASN A 148 11.46 -8.89 9.55
C ASN A 148 12.20 -7.72 8.89
N VAL A 149 12.81 -6.86 9.70
CA VAL A 149 13.73 -5.80 9.28
C VAL A 149 15.16 -6.28 9.50
N SER A 150 16.06 -6.01 8.54
CA SER A 150 17.46 -6.44 8.63
C SER A 150 18.19 -5.78 9.82
N VAL A 151 19.26 -6.41 10.31
CA VAL A 151 20.09 -5.85 11.40
C VAL A 151 20.80 -4.59 10.92
N GLU A 152 21.19 -4.57 9.65
CA GLU A 152 21.83 -3.45 8.98
C GLU A 152 20.89 -2.23 8.92
N ASP A 153 19.63 -2.42 8.51
CA ASP A 153 18.62 -1.36 8.46
C ASP A 153 18.29 -0.85 9.86
N GLU A 154 18.10 -1.75 10.84
CA GLU A 154 17.87 -1.36 12.24
C GLU A 154 18.98 -0.45 12.74
N LYS A 155 20.25 -0.86 12.55
CA LYS A 155 21.41 -0.08 12.97
C LYS A 155 21.45 1.28 12.28
N ALA A 156 21.24 1.31 10.97
CA ALA A 156 21.25 2.55 10.19
C ALA A 156 20.16 3.52 10.65
N LEU A 157 18.94 3.02 10.90
CA LEU A 157 17.81 3.82 11.38
C LEU A 157 18.05 4.37 12.78
N LYS A 158 18.50 3.53 13.73
CA LYS A 158 18.82 3.96 15.10
C LYS A 158 19.95 4.98 15.12
N GLN A 159 21.00 4.78 14.32
CA GLN A 159 22.09 5.75 14.21
C GLN A 159 21.62 7.08 13.60
N LYS A 160 20.79 7.03 12.56
CA LYS A 160 20.19 8.23 11.94
C LYS A 160 19.34 8.99 12.95
N ALA A 161 18.51 8.29 13.73
CA ALA A 161 17.68 8.90 14.75
C ALA A 161 18.52 9.54 15.85
N HIS A 162 19.50 8.82 16.40
CA HIS A 162 20.45 9.35 17.37
C HIS A 162 21.11 10.65 16.87
N ASN A 163 21.63 10.65 15.64
CA ASN A 163 22.26 11.82 15.03
C ASN A 163 21.30 13.01 14.84
N LYS A 164 20.00 12.75 14.67
CA LYS A 164 18.95 13.77 14.56
C LYS A 164 18.32 14.16 15.91
N GLY A 165 18.74 13.55 17.02
CA GLY A 165 18.10 13.72 18.32
C GLY A 165 16.69 13.13 18.37
N LEU A 166 16.41 12.09 17.60
CA LEU A 166 15.17 11.32 17.58
C LEU A 166 15.42 9.91 18.12
N VAL A 167 14.36 9.13 18.33
CA VAL A 167 14.46 7.73 18.76
C VAL A 167 13.72 6.79 17.81
N VAL A 168 14.27 5.57 17.64
CA VAL A 168 13.59 4.45 16.98
C VAL A 168 13.39 3.33 17.99
N MET A 169 12.14 3.14 18.41
CA MET A 169 11.68 2.05 19.26
C MET A 169 11.33 0.85 18.37
N GLY A 170 12.22 -0.14 18.27
CA GLY A 170 12.06 -1.28 17.35
C GLY A 170 13.20 -1.38 16.34
N PRO A 171 13.14 -2.28 15.33
CA PRO A 171 12.05 -3.19 14.96
C PRO A 171 11.70 -4.21 16.03
N ASP A 172 10.59 -4.93 15.81
CA ASP A 172 10.05 -5.91 16.77
C ASP A 172 9.84 -5.27 18.17
N CYS A 173 9.25 -4.07 18.19
CA CYS A 173 8.84 -3.40 19.40
C CYS A 173 7.35 -3.63 19.65
N GLY A 174 7.04 -4.70 20.40
CA GLY A 174 5.66 -5.10 20.67
C GLY A 174 4.87 -4.18 21.61
N THR A 175 5.54 -3.51 22.55
CA THR A 175 4.89 -2.85 23.69
C THR A 175 5.53 -1.49 23.98
N GLY A 176 4.69 -0.49 24.27
CA GLY A 176 5.15 0.82 24.74
C GLY A 176 4.05 1.64 25.39
N ILE A 177 4.43 2.48 26.35
CA ILE A 177 3.56 3.47 26.99
C ILE A 177 4.27 4.82 26.89
N ILE A 178 3.63 5.82 26.29
CA ILE A 178 4.19 7.18 26.17
C ILE A 178 3.16 8.16 26.71
N GLN A 179 3.49 8.87 27.79
CA GLN A 179 2.55 9.76 28.49
C GLN A 179 1.19 9.09 28.81
N GLY A 180 1.25 7.85 29.31
CA GLY A 180 0.08 7.03 29.66
C GLY A 180 -0.71 6.49 28.45
N VAL A 181 -0.23 6.69 27.23
CA VAL A 181 -0.86 6.19 26.00
C VAL A 181 -0.28 4.81 25.68
N PRO A 182 -1.09 3.74 25.63
CA PRO A 182 -0.64 2.43 25.19
C PRO A 182 -0.42 2.42 23.68
N ILE A 183 0.74 1.91 23.25
CA ILE A 183 1.14 1.76 21.85
C ILE A 183 1.32 0.28 21.55
N ALA A 184 0.77 -0.19 20.42
CA ALA A 184 0.77 -1.59 20.00
C ALA A 184 0.16 -2.56 21.05
N PHE A 185 0.86 -3.62 21.44
CA PHE A 185 0.38 -4.65 22.37
C PHE A 185 0.68 -4.25 23.81
N THR A 186 -0.26 -3.57 24.44
CA THR A 186 -0.03 -2.92 25.74
C THR A 186 -1.30 -2.85 26.60
N ASN A 187 -1.11 -2.93 27.92
CA ASN A 187 -2.19 -2.84 28.92
C ASN A 187 -2.58 -1.39 29.22
N SER A 188 -3.83 -1.19 29.67
CA SER A 188 -4.29 0.08 30.21
C SER A 188 -3.84 0.20 31.67
N VAL A 189 -2.83 1.03 31.94
CA VAL A 189 -2.23 1.15 33.28
C VAL A 189 -2.40 2.55 33.86
N THR A 190 -2.41 2.66 35.18
CA THR A 190 -2.46 3.95 35.87
C THR A 190 -1.16 4.73 35.61
N PRO A 191 -1.22 6.01 35.20
CA PRO A 191 -0.02 6.84 35.10
C PRO A 191 0.63 7.04 36.47
N GLY A 192 1.97 7.00 36.53
CA GLY A 192 2.69 7.18 37.78
C GLY A 192 4.17 7.47 37.60
N SER A 193 4.89 7.46 38.72
CA SER A 193 6.27 7.96 38.83
C SER A 193 7.36 6.93 38.50
N ILE A 194 6.98 5.71 38.09
CA ILE A 194 7.92 4.68 37.67
C ILE A 194 8.10 4.76 36.16
N GLY A 195 9.36 4.85 35.71
CA GLY A 195 9.72 4.75 34.30
C GLY A 195 10.24 3.36 33.99
N ILE A 196 9.96 2.85 32.79
CA ILE A 196 10.47 1.55 32.33
C ILE A 196 11.14 1.73 30.97
N ILE A 197 12.29 1.10 30.77
CA ILE A 197 12.91 0.94 29.45
C ILE A 197 13.20 -0.55 29.27
N GLY A 198 12.83 -1.12 28.13
CA GLY A 198 13.03 -2.55 27.95
C GLY A 198 13.17 -3.05 26.52
N ALA A 199 14.06 -4.03 26.36
CA ALA A 199 14.15 -4.88 25.16
C ALA A 199 13.30 -6.14 25.37
N SER A 200 12.04 -5.96 25.78
CA SER A 200 11.13 -7.03 26.19
C SER A 200 9.68 -6.55 26.21
N GLY A 201 8.84 -7.03 25.28
CA GLY A 201 7.42 -6.64 25.23
C GLY A 201 6.63 -7.12 26.44
N THR A 202 6.44 -8.44 26.57
CA THR A 202 5.68 -9.03 27.68
C THR A 202 6.32 -8.85 29.06
N GLY A 203 7.63 -8.59 29.13
CA GLY A 203 8.26 -8.18 30.39
C GLY A 203 7.88 -6.77 30.83
N ILE A 204 7.77 -5.81 29.88
CA ILE A 204 7.19 -4.50 30.17
C ILE A 204 5.73 -4.64 30.61
N GLN A 205 4.93 -5.47 29.93
CA GLN A 205 3.53 -5.71 30.31
C GLN A 205 3.40 -6.28 31.74
N GLU A 206 4.14 -7.33 32.08
CA GLU A 206 4.06 -7.92 33.42
C GLU A 206 4.51 -6.93 34.50
N LEU A 207 5.62 -6.20 34.29
CA LEU A 207 6.05 -5.17 35.24
C LEU A 207 4.99 -4.10 35.45
N THR A 208 4.46 -3.52 34.36
CA THR A 208 3.46 -2.45 34.45
C THR A 208 2.17 -2.92 35.11
N THR A 209 1.74 -4.16 34.84
CA THR A 209 0.50 -4.69 35.43
C THR A 209 0.67 -5.07 36.90
N ILE A 210 1.83 -5.60 37.32
CA ILE A 210 2.13 -5.83 38.74
C ILE A 210 2.16 -4.49 39.50
N ILE A 211 2.84 -3.49 38.95
CA ILE A 211 2.92 -2.14 39.53
C ILE A 211 1.52 -1.53 39.72
N ASP A 212 0.67 -1.62 38.70
CA ASP A 212 -0.73 -1.15 38.74
C ASP A 212 -1.54 -1.88 39.82
N ARG A 213 -1.44 -3.21 39.89
CA ARG A 213 -2.14 -4.01 40.92
C ARG A 213 -1.64 -3.72 42.33
N LEU A 214 -0.38 -3.31 42.51
CA LEU A 214 0.19 -2.84 43.78
C LEU A 214 -0.21 -1.41 44.14
N GLY A 215 -0.92 -0.70 43.24
CA GLY A 215 -1.47 0.63 43.47
C GLY A 215 -0.53 1.79 43.11
N GLU A 216 0.54 1.53 42.36
CA GLU A 216 1.39 2.55 41.75
C GLU A 216 1.17 2.58 40.22
N GLY A 217 1.90 3.43 39.50
CA GLY A 217 1.68 3.62 38.07
C GLY A 217 2.94 3.85 37.26
N VAL A 218 2.80 3.69 35.94
CA VAL A 218 3.85 3.90 34.94
C VAL A 218 3.34 4.88 33.88
N GLU A 219 3.97 6.05 33.80
CA GLU A 219 3.61 7.03 32.76
C GLU A 219 4.36 6.78 31.44
N ASN A 220 5.61 6.33 31.51
CA ASN A 220 6.42 6.06 30.33
C ASN A 220 7.10 4.68 30.44
N ALA A 221 6.86 3.82 29.45
CA ALA A 221 7.49 2.52 29.26
C ALA A 221 7.98 2.41 27.81
N ILE A 222 9.29 2.48 27.60
CA ILE A 222 9.90 2.55 26.26
C ILE A 222 10.44 1.19 25.85
N GLY A 223 9.78 0.57 24.88
CA GLY A 223 10.29 -0.60 24.19
C GLY A 223 11.42 -0.23 23.24
N THR A 224 12.56 -0.92 23.30
CA THR A 224 13.74 -0.58 22.46
C THR A 224 13.84 -1.41 21.18
N GLY A 225 13.01 -2.45 21.05
CA GLY A 225 13.16 -3.53 20.07
C GLY A 225 14.01 -4.69 20.61
N GLY A 226 13.67 -5.92 20.24
CA GLY A 226 14.24 -7.15 20.82
C GLY A 226 15.75 -7.31 20.62
N ARG A 227 16.31 -6.68 19.58
CA ARG A 227 17.73 -6.80 19.20
C ARG A 227 18.58 -5.58 19.59
N ASP A 228 18.01 -4.57 20.23
CA ASP A 228 18.73 -3.32 20.56
C ASP A 228 20.03 -3.59 21.33
N LEU A 229 20.02 -4.64 22.17
CA LEU A 229 21.14 -5.00 23.05
C LEU A 229 22.13 -6.01 22.45
N TYR A 230 21.99 -6.32 21.16
CA TYR A 230 22.99 -7.08 20.41
C TYR A 230 24.24 -6.23 20.20
N GLU A 231 25.39 -6.89 20.02
CA GLU A 231 26.66 -6.20 19.86
C GLU A 231 26.70 -5.34 18.59
N GLU A 232 26.04 -5.81 17.53
CA GLU A 232 25.96 -5.16 16.23
C GLU A 232 25.20 -3.83 16.28
N ILE A 233 24.13 -3.75 17.09
CA ILE A 233 23.30 -2.54 17.28
C ILE A 233 23.92 -1.62 18.33
N GLY A 234 24.31 -2.17 19.48
CA GLY A 234 25.09 -1.45 20.49
C GLY A 234 24.28 -0.73 21.58
N GLY A 235 22.98 -1.00 21.71
CA GLY A 235 22.12 -0.43 22.76
C GLY A 235 21.78 1.05 22.58
N ILE A 236 21.73 1.53 21.33
CA ILE A 236 21.55 2.95 20.99
C ILE A 236 20.27 3.49 21.63
N THR A 237 19.14 2.81 21.41
CA THR A 237 17.83 3.25 21.88
C THR A 237 17.73 3.18 23.39
N MET A 238 18.25 2.11 23.98
CA MET A 238 18.35 1.94 25.43
C MET A 238 19.10 3.11 26.09
N LEU A 239 20.26 3.48 25.56
CA LEU A 239 21.08 4.56 26.10
C LEU A 239 20.39 5.93 25.95
N ASP A 240 19.83 6.24 24.78
CA ASP A 240 19.11 7.50 24.55
C ASP A 240 17.88 7.63 25.47
N ALA A 241 17.14 6.53 25.68
CA ALA A 241 16.01 6.50 26.59
C ALA A 241 16.43 6.67 28.07
N ILE A 242 17.59 6.11 28.48
CA ILE A 242 18.13 6.31 29.84
C ILE A 242 18.41 7.79 30.09
N GLU A 243 19.06 8.47 29.14
CA GLU A 243 19.35 9.91 29.25
C GLU A 243 18.06 10.72 29.44
N ALA A 244 17.03 10.45 28.64
CA ALA A 244 15.78 11.20 28.68
C ALA A 244 14.95 10.91 29.95
N MET A 245 14.91 9.65 30.40
CA MET A 245 14.21 9.28 31.64
C MET A 245 14.87 9.88 32.88
N GLU A 246 16.21 10.04 32.90
CA GLU A 246 16.90 10.70 34.00
C GLU A 246 16.47 12.17 34.15
N GLN A 247 16.30 12.85 33.03
CA GLN A 247 15.93 14.27 33.01
C GLN A 247 14.42 14.49 33.19
N ASN A 248 13.59 13.47 32.99
CA ASN A 248 12.16 13.57 33.20
C ASN A 248 11.81 13.67 34.70
N GLU A 249 11.34 14.83 35.15
CA GLU A 249 11.03 15.06 36.57
C GLU A 249 9.93 14.15 37.14
N LYS A 250 9.02 13.65 36.31
CA LYS A 250 7.94 12.74 36.75
C LYS A 250 8.46 11.34 37.05
N VAL A 251 9.53 10.92 36.39
CA VAL A 251 10.19 9.63 36.67
C VAL A 251 11.01 9.77 37.95
N LYS A 252 10.63 9.03 38.99
CA LYS A 252 11.32 8.98 40.29
C LYS A 252 12.12 7.70 40.47
N VAL A 253 11.71 6.61 39.84
CA VAL A 253 12.41 5.32 39.83
C VAL A 253 12.41 4.77 38.41
N LEU A 254 13.56 4.25 37.95
CA LEU A 254 13.69 3.63 36.63
C LEU A 254 13.82 2.11 36.76
N ILE A 255 13.15 1.35 35.91
CA ILE A 255 13.41 -0.07 35.68
C ILE A 255 13.98 -0.25 34.27
N VAL A 256 15.10 -0.96 34.16
CA VAL A 256 15.70 -1.40 32.89
C VAL A 256 15.55 -2.92 32.80
N ILE A 257 14.86 -3.41 31.77
CA ILE A 257 14.57 -4.84 31.59
C ILE A 257 15.03 -5.36 30.23
N SER A 258 15.68 -6.52 30.21
CA SER A 258 15.97 -7.22 28.96
C SER A 258 16.28 -8.70 29.17
N LYS A 259 16.37 -9.45 28.07
CA LYS A 259 17.19 -10.66 28.01
C LYS A 259 18.67 -10.30 28.29
N PRO A 260 19.57 -11.25 28.61
CA PRO A 260 20.97 -10.94 28.90
C PRO A 260 21.61 -10.19 27.72
N PRO A 261 22.11 -8.96 27.92
CA PRO A 261 22.74 -8.19 26.84
C PRO A 261 24.06 -8.83 26.39
N ALA A 262 24.53 -8.50 25.19
CA ALA A 262 25.91 -8.79 24.82
C ALA A 262 26.88 -8.16 25.83
N LYS A 263 27.97 -8.84 26.19
CA LYS A 263 28.86 -8.41 27.29
C LYS A 263 29.31 -6.95 27.16
N ALA A 264 29.75 -6.53 25.97
CA ALA A 264 30.19 -5.16 25.72
C ALA A 264 29.06 -4.13 25.90
N VAL A 265 27.82 -4.48 25.51
CA VAL A 265 26.64 -3.62 25.66
C VAL A 265 26.20 -3.56 27.12
N ARG A 266 26.21 -4.69 27.82
CA ARG A 266 25.94 -4.78 29.27
C ARG A 266 26.87 -3.86 30.06
N GLU A 267 28.18 -3.90 29.78
CA GLU A 267 29.18 -3.08 30.44
C GLU A 267 28.94 -1.58 30.20
N LYS A 268 28.59 -1.19 28.96
CA LYS A 268 28.21 0.21 28.63
C LYS A 268 26.98 0.68 29.39
N ILE A 269 25.90 -0.11 29.38
CA ILE A 269 24.65 0.22 30.09
C ILE A 269 24.90 0.31 31.59
N SER A 270 25.59 -0.68 32.18
CA SER A 270 25.89 -0.70 33.62
C SER A 270 26.76 0.49 34.03
N ALA A 271 27.77 0.83 33.22
CA ALA A 271 28.59 2.02 33.45
C ALA A 271 27.74 3.30 33.42
N ARG A 272 26.79 3.43 32.48
CA ARG A 272 25.88 4.58 32.43
C ARG A 272 24.91 4.63 33.61
N LEU A 273 24.34 3.49 34.02
CA LEU A 273 23.42 3.40 35.16
C LEU A 273 24.12 3.64 36.51
N SER A 274 25.42 3.31 36.60
CA SER A 274 26.24 3.65 37.78
C SER A 274 26.29 5.16 38.06
N ARG A 275 26.09 5.99 37.02
CA ARG A 275 26.03 7.46 37.11
C ARG A 275 24.61 8.03 37.19
N TYR A 276 23.58 7.18 37.16
CA TYR A 276 22.18 7.60 37.24
C TYR A 276 21.89 8.19 38.62
N SER A 277 21.28 9.38 38.66
CA SER A 277 21.06 10.19 39.86
C SER A 277 19.85 9.78 40.70
N LYS A 278 18.91 9.04 40.10
CA LYS A 278 17.70 8.52 40.75
C LYS A 278 17.86 7.03 41.06
N PRO A 279 17.02 6.41 41.90
CA PRO A 279 17.02 4.96 42.06
C PRO A 279 16.74 4.25 40.73
N VAL A 280 17.57 3.27 40.39
CA VAL A 280 17.41 2.44 39.19
C VAL A 280 17.47 0.96 39.53
N ILE A 281 16.62 0.17 38.87
CA ILE A 281 16.55 -1.28 38.97
C ILE A 281 16.90 -1.89 37.61
N THR A 282 17.82 -2.84 37.57
CA THR A 282 18.07 -3.67 36.38
C THR A 282 17.53 -5.08 36.57
N LEU A 283 16.86 -5.59 35.55
CA LEU A 283 16.46 -6.98 35.41
C LEU A 283 16.99 -7.53 34.09
N PHE A 284 18.09 -8.27 34.15
CA PHE A 284 18.64 -9.02 33.02
C PHE A 284 18.27 -10.49 33.19
N LEU A 285 17.19 -10.92 32.54
CA LEU A 285 16.58 -12.24 32.76
C LEU A 285 17.57 -13.38 32.51
N GLY A 286 17.87 -14.16 33.53
CA GLY A 286 18.86 -15.24 33.48
C GLY A 286 20.18 -14.93 34.19
N GLU A 287 20.44 -13.67 34.56
CA GLU A 287 21.52 -13.34 35.49
C GLU A 287 21.02 -13.49 36.93
N LYS A 288 21.79 -14.13 37.81
CA LYS A 288 21.46 -14.33 39.23
C LYS A 288 22.28 -13.38 40.11
N PRO A 289 21.86 -12.10 40.28
CA PRO A 289 22.60 -11.14 41.08
C PRO A 289 22.63 -11.54 42.55
N THR A 290 23.77 -11.37 43.20
CA THR A 290 23.98 -11.75 44.61
C THR A 290 23.96 -10.57 45.57
N PHE A 291 23.87 -9.33 45.07
CA PHE A 291 23.85 -8.11 45.86
C PHE A 291 23.06 -6.99 45.15
N HIS A 292 22.80 -5.93 45.89
CA HIS A 292 22.36 -4.64 45.36
C HIS A 292 23.40 -3.57 45.67
N GLU A 293 23.40 -2.47 44.93
CA GLU A 293 24.16 -1.27 45.24
C GLU A 293 23.23 -0.15 45.73
N GLU A 294 23.74 0.78 46.54
CA GLU A 294 22.99 1.97 46.96
C GLU A 294 22.43 2.72 45.73
N ASN A 295 21.11 2.89 45.67
CA ASN A 295 20.38 3.47 44.52
C ASN A 295 20.56 2.75 43.16
N PHE A 296 21.15 1.56 43.13
CA PHE A 296 21.27 0.74 41.93
C PHE A 296 21.02 -0.74 42.25
N TYR A 297 19.79 -1.18 42.01
CA TYR A 297 19.28 -2.46 42.44
C TYR A 297 19.28 -3.48 41.29
N HIS A 298 19.68 -4.71 41.59
CA HIS A 298 19.74 -5.81 40.63
C HIS A 298 18.69 -6.88 40.95
N ALA A 299 17.59 -6.86 40.19
CA ALA A 299 16.50 -7.81 40.32
C ALA A 299 16.79 -9.11 39.54
N TYR A 300 16.20 -10.20 40.01
CA TYR A 300 16.25 -11.53 39.43
C TYR A 300 14.93 -11.90 38.74
N THR A 301 13.79 -11.44 39.27
CA THR A 301 12.45 -11.71 38.73
C THR A 301 11.68 -10.42 38.42
N LEU A 302 10.66 -10.52 37.57
CA LEU A 302 9.70 -9.47 37.24
C LEU A 302 8.96 -8.98 38.49
N ASP A 303 8.49 -9.92 39.33
CA ASP A 303 7.84 -9.63 40.60
C ASP A 303 8.75 -8.87 41.57
N GLU A 304 10.02 -9.30 41.69
CA GLU A 304 11.02 -8.60 42.50
C GLU A 304 11.24 -7.16 42.00
N ALA A 305 11.47 -6.98 40.70
CA ALA A 305 11.71 -5.67 40.11
C ALA A 305 10.53 -4.70 40.32
N ALA A 306 9.30 -5.17 40.11
CA ALA A 306 8.09 -4.37 40.33
C ALA A 306 7.93 -3.95 41.80
N ARG A 307 8.08 -4.90 42.74
CA ARG A 307 7.95 -4.62 44.18
C ARG A 307 9.06 -3.73 44.71
N LEU A 308 10.29 -3.88 44.21
CA LEU A 308 11.39 -2.95 44.49
C LEU A 308 11.04 -1.54 44.04
N ALA A 309 10.52 -1.38 42.82
CA ALA A 309 10.17 -0.07 42.28
C ALA A 309 9.08 0.62 43.11
N VAL A 310 8.02 -0.12 43.47
CA VAL A 310 6.95 0.36 44.34
C VAL A 310 7.50 0.79 45.71
N ALA A 311 8.32 -0.04 46.35
CA ALA A 311 8.91 0.30 47.65
C ALA A 311 9.79 1.55 47.57
N LEU A 312 10.59 1.70 46.51
CA LEU A 312 11.44 2.88 46.31
C LEU A 312 10.64 4.16 46.09
N VAL A 313 9.55 4.11 45.31
CA VAL A 313 8.65 5.26 45.12
C VAL A 313 7.98 5.66 46.44
N ARG A 314 7.53 4.67 47.23
CA ARG A 314 6.89 4.89 48.53
C ARG A 314 7.87 5.24 49.65
N LYS A 315 9.18 5.11 49.41
CA LYS A 315 10.25 5.21 50.42
C LYS A 315 10.06 4.21 51.57
N GLU A 316 9.56 3.03 51.24
CA GLU A 316 9.38 1.91 52.16
C GLU A 316 10.66 1.06 52.23
N PRO A 317 10.83 0.25 53.29
CA PRO A 317 11.93 -0.72 53.36
C PRO A 317 11.93 -1.67 52.16
N ILE A 318 13.13 -2.04 51.70
CA ILE A 318 13.29 -2.98 50.59
C ILE A 318 12.65 -4.34 50.95
N PRO A 319 11.72 -4.86 50.13
CA PRO A 319 11.06 -6.14 50.41
C PRO A 319 12.07 -7.29 50.44
N THR A 320 11.92 -8.19 51.42
CA THR A 320 12.68 -9.43 51.53
C THR A 320 11.93 -10.57 50.87
N PHE A 321 12.56 -11.23 49.91
CA PHE A 321 11.93 -12.31 49.11
C PHE A 321 12.30 -13.73 49.57
N ALA A 322 12.96 -13.86 50.72
CA ALA A 322 13.42 -15.15 51.23
C ALA A 322 12.25 -16.09 51.56
N LYS A 323 12.27 -17.31 51.01
CA LYS A 323 11.44 -18.44 51.44
C LYS A 323 12.35 -19.57 51.94
N ASN A 324 11.99 -20.16 53.08
CA ASN A 324 12.65 -21.35 53.63
C ASN A 324 11.85 -22.61 53.30
N GLN A 325 12.58 -23.69 53.03
CA GLN A 325 12.15 -24.99 52.49
C GLN A 325 10.92 -25.63 53.13
N ALA A 326 10.16 -26.37 52.30
CA ALA A 326 9.43 -27.55 52.72
C ALA A 326 10.11 -28.80 52.16
N ASN A 327 10.31 -29.83 52.99
CA ASN A 327 10.77 -31.15 52.54
C ASN A 327 9.68 -31.78 51.67
N SER A 328 9.87 -31.80 50.35
CA SER A 328 9.02 -32.55 49.43
C SER A 328 9.83 -33.62 48.72
N THR A 329 9.33 -34.85 48.75
CA THR A 329 9.78 -35.93 47.87
C THR A 329 9.25 -35.68 46.47
N ALA A 330 10.14 -35.52 45.49
CA ALA A 330 9.80 -35.36 44.08
C ALA A 330 8.86 -36.48 43.60
N CYS A 331 7.74 -36.15 42.97
CA CYS A 331 6.70 -37.11 42.62
C CYS A 331 6.93 -37.86 41.29
N GLY A 332 8.05 -37.57 40.58
CA GLY A 332 8.39 -38.17 39.28
C GLY A 332 7.54 -37.69 38.11
N LYS A 333 6.75 -36.62 38.30
CA LYS A 333 5.96 -35.96 37.25
C LYS A 333 6.68 -34.74 36.70
N THR A 334 6.25 -34.29 35.52
CA THR A 334 6.92 -33.23 34.74
C THR A 334 6.03 -32.00 34.55
N LEU A 335 6.68 -30.84 34.33
CA LEU A 335 6.05 -29.56 34.02
C LEU A 335 5.99 -29.37 32.50
N LYS A 336 4.83 -29.00 31.96
CA LYS A 336 4.66 -28.59 30.57
C LYS A 336 4.15 -27.14 30.54
N ALA A 337 5.00 -26.19 30.17
CA ALA A 337 4.64 -24.78 30.19
C ALA A 337 4.55 -24.19 28.77
N TYR A 338 3.42 -23.54 28.47
CA TYR A 338 3.07 -23.03 27.15
C TYR A 338 2.70 -21.55 27.23
N TYR A 339 3.68 -20.70 26.94
CA TYR A 339 3.54 -19.26 27.06
C TYR A 339 3.25 -18.60 25.71
N SER A 340 2.44 -17.55 25.71
CA SER A 340 2.34 -16.58 24.61
C SER A 340 3.39 -15.47 24.71
N GLY A 341 3.87 -15.18 25.92
CA GLY A 341 4.89 -14.17 26.16
C GLY A 341 6.28 -14.76 26.38
N GLY A 342 7.20 -14.52 25.45
CA GLY A 342 8.56 -15.06 25.55
C GLY A 342 9.37 -14.64 26.77
N THR A 343 9.08 -13.47 27.34
CA THR A 343 9.74 -13.04 28.60
C THR A 343 9.21 -13.83 29.80
N LEU A 344 7.91 -14.08 29.85
CA LEU A 344 7.29 -14.92 30.89
C LEU A 344 7.79 -16.37 30.80
N ALA A 345 7.90 -16.87 29.56
CA ALA A 345 8.51 -18.16 29.26
C ALA A 345 9.97 -18.22 29.73
N GLY A 346 10.74 -17.17 29.47
CA GLY A 346 12.14 -17.06 29.88
C GLY A 346 12.32 -17.06 31.40
N GLU A 347 11.50 -16.30 32.13
CA GLU A 347 11.51 -16.32 33.60
C GLU A 347 11.11 -17.70 34.14
N ALA A 348 10.10 -18.35 33.57
CA ALA A 348 9.68 -19.69 33.98
C ALA A 348 10.78 -20.75 33.74
N ALA A 349 11.45 -20.70 32.59
CA ALA A 349 12.59 -21.56 32.28
C ALA A 349 13.76 -21.34 33.25
N MET A 350 14.05 -20.08 33.58
CA MET A 350 15.08 -19.71 34.53
C MET A 350 14.80 -20.28 35.94
N LEU A 351 13.60 -20.07 36.47
CA LEU A 351 13.21 -20.54 37.80
C LEU A 351 13.12 -22.07 37.88
N LEU A 352 12.64 -22.73 36.82
CA LEU A 352 12.61 -24.19 36.75
C LEU A 352 14.02 -24.80 36.78
N LYS A 353 14.95 -24.20 36.05
CA LYS A 353 16.34 -24.64 36.00
C LYS A 353 17.02 -24.53 37.37
N ASP A 354 16.77 -23.43 38.08
CA ASP A 354 17.25 -23.23 39.44
C ASP A 354 16.67 -24.28 40.40
N ALA A 355 15.37 -24.58 40.30
CA ALA A 355 14.72 -25.60 41.12
C ALA A 355 15.24 -27.03 40.86
N LEU A 356 15.73 -27.30 39.65
CA LEU A 356 16.34 -28.56 39.26
C LEU A 356 17.85 -28.62 39.54
N ASN A 357 18.46 -27.55 40.08
CA ASN A 357 19.90 -27.43 40.30
C ASN A 357 20.76 -27.71 39.04
N ILE A 358 20.28 -27.28 37.87
CA ILE A 358 21.00 -27.48 36.61
C ILE A 358 21.98 -26.33 36.39
N GLU A 359 23.28 -26.61 36.42
CA GLU A 359 24.34 -25.64 36.11
C GLU A 359 24.64 -25.59 34.59
N GLY A 360 24.79 -24.39 34.01
CA GLY A 360 25.13 -24.18 32.58
C GLY A 360 23.93 -23.88 31.67
N SER A 361 24.14 -23.34 30.46
CA SER A 361 23.06 -23.11 29.50
C SER A 361 22.59 -24.48 28.96
N GLY A 362 21.50 -25.02 29.51
CA GLY A 362 20.87 -26.23 28.96
C GLY A 362 20.68 -26.08 27.44
N ALA A 363 20.81 -27.17 26.70
CA ALA A 363 20.73 -27.14 25.24
C ALA A 363 19.40 -26.51 24.81
N LYS A 364 19.46 -25.33 24.15
CA LYS A 364 18.32 -24.82 23.38
C LYS A 364 18.10 -25.79 22.23
N ALA A 365 17.09 -26.64 22.34
CA ALA A 365 16.53 -27.31 21.17
C ALA A 365 15.62 -26.30 20.46
N ASP A 366 15.60 -26.29 19.13
CA ASP A 366 14.79 -25.35 18.34
C ASP A 366 13.33 -25.31 18.84
N GLY A 367 12.83 -24.11 19.14
CA GLY A 367 11.49 -23.86 19.66
C GLY A 367 11.28 -24.04 21.18
N PHE A 368 12.27 -24.51 21.94
CA PHE A 368 12.14 -24.70 23.40
C PHE A 368 12.99 -23.71 24.19
N MET A 369 12.36 -23.01 25.15
CA MET A 369 13.06 -22.20 26.15
C MET A 369 13.75 -23.09 27.20
N PHE A 370 13.16 -24.26 27.48
CA PHE A 370 13.75 -25.31 28.30
C PHE A 370 13.17 -26.67 27.88
N LYS A 371 14.01 -27.70 27.78
CA LYS A 371 13.59 -29.08 27.52
C LYS A 371 14.60 -30.06 28.11
N GLN A 372 14.29 -30.61 29.28
CA GLN A 372 15.15 -31.60 29.94
C GLN A 372 14.34 -32.45 30.92
N ASP A 373 14.68 -33.74 31.02
CA ASP A 373 14.08 -34.69 31.97
C ASP A 373 12.54 -34.72 31.92
N GLY A 374 12.00 -34.52 30.71
CA GLY A 374 10.56 -34.46 30.43
C GLY A 374 9.88 -33.14 30.81
N HIS A 375 10.54 -32.21 31.50
CA HIS A 375 10.03 -30.85 31.68
C HIS A 375 10.25 -30.02 30.43
N ILE A 376 9.24 -29.21 30.04
CA ILE A 376 9.34 -28.30 28.91
C ILE A 376 8.80 -26.92 29.25
N VAL A 377 9.43 -25.89 28.69
CA VAL A 377 8.93 -24.52 28.64
C VAL A 377 9.05 -24.03 27.21
N VAL A 378 7.94 -23.59 26.64
CA VAL A 378 7.82 -23.18 25.24
C VAL A 378 7.34 -21.74 25.18
N ASP A 379 8.03 -20.94 24.36
CA ASP A 379 7.54 -19.64 23.89
C ASP A 379 6.81 -19.89 22.57
N LEU A 380 5.48 -19.93 22.60
CA LEU A 380 4.67 -20.14 21.40
C LEU A 380 4.65 -18.90 20.50
N GLY A 381 5.17 -17.76 20.97
CA GLY A 381 5.27 -16.52 20.20
C GLY A 381 6.49 -16.46 19.28
N ASP A 382 7.45 -17.37 19.48
CA ASP A 382 8.65 -17.46 18.65
C ASP A 382 8.33 -17.73 17.17
N ASP A 383 9.13 -17.20 16.26
CA ASP A 383 8.94 -17.26 14.80
C ASP A 383 8.73 -18.69 14.28
N VAL A 384 9.34 -19.68 14.94
CA VAL A 384 9.18 -21.11 14.61
C VAL A 384 7.73 -21.58 14.72
N TYR A 385 6.91 -20.95 15.57
CA TYR A 385 5.50 -21.29 15.79
C TYR A 385 4.51 -20.33 15.12
N THR A 386 4.95 -19.12 14.78
CA THR A 386 4.11 -18.04 14.23
C THR A 386 4.27 -17.82 12.74
N GLN A 387 5.23 -18.49 12.07
CA GLN A 387 5.32 -18.48 10.60
C GLN A 387 4.00 -18.93 9.95
N GLY A 388 3.35 -18.00 9.24
CA GLY A 388 2.08 -18.23 8.55
C GLY A 388 0.87 -18.42 9.47
N LYS A 389 0.99 -18.17 10.79
CA LYS A 389 -0.07 -18.33 11.79
C LYS A 389 -0.18 -17.10 12.69
N PRO A 390 -1.36 -16.78 13.25
CA PRO A 390 -1.46 -15.64 14.16
C PRO A 390 -0.64 -15.89 15.43
N HIS A 391 -0.13 -14.81 16.02
CA HIS A 391 0.57 -14.88 17.30
C HIS A 391 -0.35 -15.46 18.40
N PRO A 392 0.14 -16.30 19.33
CA PRO A 392 -0.67 -16.95 20.37
C PRO A 392 -1.34 -16.02 21.38
N MET A 393 -0.94 -14.75 21.45
CA MET A 393 -1.68 -13.72 22.22
C MET A 393 -3.02 -13.37 21.57
N ILE A 394 -3.15 -13.59 20.26
CA ILE A 394 -4.32 -13.25 19.45
C ILE A 394 -5.14 -14.51 19.16
N ASP A 395 -4.51 -15.67 19.04
CA ASP A 395 -5.17 -16.92 18.65
C ASP A 395 -4.80 -18.10 19.57
N PRO A 396 -5.79 -18.89 20.06
CA PRO A 396 -5.54 -19.97 21.00
C PRO A 396 -5.08 -21.30 20.36
N ALA A 397 -5.13 -21.45 19.03
CA ALA A 397 -5.12 -22.77 18.39
C ALA A 397 -3.84 -23.56 18.68
N LYS A 398 -2.67 -22.92 18.57
CA LYS A 398 -1.40 -23.60 18.84
C LYS A 398 -1.25 -23.99 20.31
N ARG A 399 -1.75 -23.14 21.21
CA ARG A 399 -1.77 -23.44 22.65
C ARG A 399 -2.66 -24.64 22.95
N ILE A 400 -3.84 -24.71 22.34
CA ILE A 400 -4.76 -25.84 22.45
C ILE A 400 -4.12 -27.14 21.96
N GLU A 401 -3.45 -27.11 20.80
CA GLU A 401 -2.71 -28.24 20.24
C GLU A 401 -1.65 -28.74 21.23
N SER A 402 -0.81 -27.84 21.74
CA SER A 402 0.25 -28.18 22.69
C SER A 402 -0.28 -28.70 24.03
N MET A 403 -1.39 -28.16 24.55
CA MET A 403 -2.03 -28.67 25.76
C MET A 403 -2.56 -30.10 25.58
N ARG A 404 -3.09 -30.43 24.40
CA ARG A 404 -3.54 -31.80 24.08
C ARG A 404 -2.36 -32.78 24.08
N GLU A 405 -1.27 -32.43 23.42
CA GLU A 405 -0.03 -33.22 23.41
C GLU A 405 0.54 -33.42 24.82
N ALA A 406 0.53 -32.38 25.66
CA ALA A 406 0.98 -32.48 27.04
C ALA A 406 0.18 -33.51 27.85
N VAL A 407 -1.13 -33.55 27.69
CA VAL A 407 -1.95 -34.53 28.42
C VAL A 407 -1.74 -35.95 27.90
N ASP A 408 -1.41 -36.14 26.62
CA ASP A 408 -1.07 -37.47 26.10
C ASP A 408 0.24 -38.04 26.66
N ASP A 409 1.14 -37.18 27.15
CA ASP A 409 2.31 -37.62 27.90
C ASP A 409 1.92 -38.07 29.34
N ALA A 410 2.17 -39.34 29.64
CA ALA A 410 1.86 -39.96 30.93
C ALA A 410 2.67 -39.37 32.11
N THR A 411 3.80 -38.72 31.82
CA THR A 411 4.68 -38.09 32.83
C THR A 411 4.18 -36.72 33.27
N THR A 412 3.30 -36.07 32.50
CA THR A 412 2.79 -34.73 32.82
C THR A 412 2.05 -34.71 34.16
N GLY A 413 2.45 -33.79 35.03
CA GLY A 413 1.77 -33.50 36.30
C GLY A 413 1.20 -32.09 36.38
N VAL A 414 1.83 -31.12 35.70
CA VAL A 414 1.39 -29.72 35.69
C VAL A 414 1.45 -29.16 34.27
N ILE A 415 0.38 -28.49 33.86
CA ILE A 415 0.33 -27.64 32.67
C ILE A 415 0.28 -26.18 33.12
N LEU A 416 1.28 -25.40 32.74
CA LEU A 416 1.43 -23.98 33.09
C LEU A 416 1.25 -23.10 31.85
N PHE A 417 0.49 -22.02 31.94
CA PHE A 417 0.26 -21.10 30.81
C PHE A 417 -0.05 -19.68 31.27
N ASP A 418 0.08 -18.72 30.35
CA ASP A 418 -0.24 -17.31 30.56
C ASP A 418 -1.52 -16.88 29.81
N ILE A 419 -2.20 -15.89 30.36
CA ILE A 419 -3.17 -15.07 29.63
C ILE A 419 -2.72 -13.61 29.72
N VAL A 420 -2.33 -13.04 28.58
CA VAL A 420 -1.93 -11.64 28.48
C VAL A 420 -3.11 -10.81 27.99
N LEU A 421 -3.58 -9.88 28.81
CA LEU A 421 -4.66 -8.94 28.49
C LEU A 421 -4.11 -7.67 27.84
N GLY A 422 -4.98 -6.69 27.58
CA GLY A 422 -4.61 -5.39 27.01
C GLY A 422 -4.90 -5.30 25.52
N TYR A 423 -4.63 -4.12 24.95
CA TYR A 423 -4.83 -3.87 23.52
C TYR A 423 -3.91 -4.77 22.67
N GLY A 424 -4.42 -5.23 21.53
CA GLY A 424 -3.70 -6.15 20.64
C GLY A 424 -3.90 -7.64 21.00
N SER A 425 -4.21 -7.98 22.24
CA SER A 425 -4.50 -9.37 22.66
C SER A 425 -5.91 -9.82 22.27
N HIS A 426 -6.16 -11.14 22.34
CA HIS A 426 -7.48 -11.74 22.14
C HIS A 426 -8.53 -11.13 23.09
N GLU A 427 -9.78 -10.98 22.61
CA GLU A 427 -10.87 -10.33 23.35
C GLU A 427 -11.34 -11.12 24.57
N ASP A 428 -11.42 -12.45 24.49
CA ASP A 428 -11.68 -13.35 25.64
C ASP A 428 -10.94 -14.69 25.52
N MET A 429 -9.63 -14.69 25.82
CA MET A 429 -8.78 -15.89 25.72
C MET A 429 -9.18 -16.97 26.74
N ALA A 430 -9.71 -16.58 27.91
CA ALA A 430 -10.15 -17.53 28.93
C ALA A 430 -11.30 -18.40 28.39
N THR A 431 -12.36 -17.77 27.87
CA THR A 431 -13.49 -18.51 27.30
C THR A 431 -13.05 -19.41 26.13
N ALA A 432 -12.08 -18.97 25.32
CA ALA A 432 -11.57 -19.77 24.22
C ALA A 432 -10.83 -21.05 24.65
N LEU A 433 -10.10 -21.00 25.78
CA LEU A 433 -9.33 -22.14 26.28
C LEU A 433 -10.13 -23.09 27.19
N ILE A 434 -11.14 -22.59 27.90
CA ILE A 434 -11.92 -23.36 28.89
C ILE A 434 -12.51 -24.67 28.34
N PRO A 435 -13.11 -24.73 27.14
CA PRO A 435 -13.62 -25.98 26.58
C PRO A 435 -12.54 -27.08 26.50
N THR A 436 -11.35 -26.72 26.01
CA THR A 436 -10.21 -27.63 25.93
C THR A 436 -9.69 -28.00 27.32
N ILE A 437 -9.60 -27.05 28.26
CA ILE A 437 -9.17 -27.35 29.64
C ILE A 437 -10.11 -28.38 30.28
N ASN A 438 -11.42 -28.20 30.14
CA ASN A 438 -12.42 -29.15 30.67
C ASN A 438 -12.31 -30.53 30.02
N GLU A 439 -12.16 -30.59 28.69
CA GLU A 439 -11.92 -31.83 27.92
C GLU A 439 -10.68 -32.57 28.47
N LEU A 440 -9.59 -31.86 28.66
CA LEU A 440 -8.31 -32.41 29.08
C LEU A 440 -8.28 -32.86 30.54
N GLN A 441 -8.93 -32.11 31.44
CA GLN A 441 -9.12 -32.53 32.83
C GLN A 441 -9.96 -33.81 32.91
N GLN A 442 -11.02 -33.94 32.11
CA GLN A 442 -11.83 -35.16 32.04
C GLN A 442 -11.02 -36.35 31.50
N LYS A 443 -10.22 -36.13 30.45
CA LYS A 443 -9.32 -37.15 29.86
C LYS A 443 -8.29 -37.65 30.88
N ALA A 444 -7.66 -36.75 31.64
CA ALA A 444 -6.72 -37.13 32.70
C ALA A 444 -7.40 -37.95 33.83
N LYS A 445 -8.59 -37.52 34.28
CA LYS A 445 -9.39 -38.24 35.29
C LYS A 445 -9.80 -39.63 34.82
N ALA A 446 -10.22 -39.78 33.56
CA ALA A 446 -10.57 -41.07 32.96
C ALA A 446 -9.38 -42.05 32.92
N GLN A 447 -8.15 -41.53 32.90
CA GLN A 447 -6.91 -42.31 32.97
C GLN A 447 -6.39 -42.50 34.40
N HIS A 448 -7.18 -42.13 35.43
CA HIS A 448 -6.78 -42.14 36.83
C HIS A 448 -5.49 -41.34 37.13
N ARG A 449 -5.28 -40.25 36.38
CA ARG A 449 -4.16 -39.32 36.58
C ARG A 449 -4.68 -37.97 37.06
N GLU A 450 -3.93 -37.34 37.94
CA GLU A 450 -4.12 -35.94 38.31
C GLU A 450 -3.14 -35.08 37.50
N VAL A 451 -3.67 -34.16 36.70
CA VAL A 451 -2.91 -33.13 35.97
C VAL A 451 -3.45 -31.78 36.42
N ALA A 452 -2.61 -30.97 37.05
CA ALA A 452 -2.98 -29.63 37.50
C ALA A 452 -2.81 -28.63 36.36
N PHE A 453 -3.74 -27.68 36.26
CA PHE A 453 -3.65 -26.55 35.35
C PHE A 453 -3.38 -25.30 36.18
N VAL A 454 -2.26 -24.63 35.91
CA VAL A 454 -1.83 -23.41 36.62
C VAL A 454 -1.73 -22.29 35.59
N ALA A 455 -2.21 -21.09 35.94
CA ALA A 455 -2.14 -19.94 35.04
C ALA A 455 -1.72 -18.66 35.75
N THR A 456 -1.12 -17.74 34.99
CA THR A 456 -0.96 -16.33 35.36
C THR A 456 -1.77 -15.44 34.41
N VAL A 457 -2.36 -14.36 34.92
CA VAL A 457 -3.04 -13.35 34.12
C VAL A 457 -2.25 -12.05 34.16
N CYS A 458 -1.56 -11.73 33.07
CA CYS A 458 -0.83 -10.48 32.88
C CYS A 458 -1.82 -9.41 32.39
N GLY A 459 -2.38 -8.63 33.32
CA GLY A 459 -3.33 -7.57 33.00
C GLY A 459 -3.71 -6.68 34.19
N THR A 460 -4.41 -5.59 33.90
CA THR A 460 -4.95 -4.66 34.90
C THR A 460 -6.47 -4.74 34.98
N ARG A 461 -7.05 -4.21 36.06
CA ARG A 461 -8.52 -4.06 36.18
C ARG A 461 -9.12 -3.06 35.19
N SER A 462 -8.28 -2.25 34.54
CA SER A 462 -8.67 -1.28 33.53
C SER A 462 -8.60 -1.82 32.10
N ASP A 463 -8.08 -3.04 31.91
CA ASP A 463 -8.08 -3.69 30.60
C ASP A 463 -9.51 -4.05 30.17
N TYR A 464 -9.81 -3.84 28.89
CA TYR A 464 -11.16 -3.96 28.36
C TYR A 464 -11.72 -5.39 28.38
N GLN A 465 -10.84 -6.41 28.42
CA GLN A 465 -11.23 -7.81 28.57
C GLN A 465 -11.82 -8.13 29.96
N GLY A 466 -11.54 -7.31 30.97
CA GLY A 466 -11.96 -7.55 32.36
C GLY A 466 -11.08 -8.57 33.09
N TYR A 467 -10.14 -8.08 33.91
CA TYR A 467 -9.22 -8.92 34.69
C TYR A 467 -9.94 -9.84 35.68
N ASP A 468 -10.77 -9.29 36.57
CA ASP A 468 -11.43 -10.08 37.62
C ASP A 468 -12.38 -11.14 37.03
N GLU A 469 -13.03 -10.84 35.90
CA GLU A 469 -13.87 -11.79 35.18
C GLU A 469 -13.06 -12.92 34.53
N THR A 470 -11.93 -12.58 33.90
CA THR A 470 -10.99 -13.56 33.33
C THR A 470 -10.49 -14.53 34.39
N VAL A 471 -10.05 -14.01 35.53
CA VAL A 471 -9.60 -14.82 36.68
C VAL A 471 -10.72 -15.72 37.17
N ARG A 472 -11.93 -15.18 37.36
CA ARG A 472 -13.10 -15.96 37.81
C ARG A 472 -13.42 -17.12 36.87
N LYS A 473 -13.47 -16.88 35.55
CA LYS A 473 -13.75 -17.90 34.53
C LYS A 473 -12.75 -19.07 34.60
N LEU A 474 -11.46 -18.77 34.75
CA LEU A 474 -10.41 -19.78 34.86
C LEU A 474 -10.52 -20.59 36.17
N VAL A 475 -10.75 -19.93 37.30
CA VAL A 475 -10.93 -20.59 38.60
C VAL A 475 -12.15 -21.52 38.59
N GLU A 476 -13.26 -21.07 38.01
CA GLU A 476 -14.48 -21.88 37.84
C GLU A 476 -14.24 -23.12 36.95
N ALA A 477 -13.31 -23.04 36.00
CA ALA A 477 -12.86 -24.17 35.17
C ALA A 477 -11.80 -25.06 35.84
N GLY A 478 -11.52 -24.86 37.14
CA GLY A 478 -10.58 -25.68 37.90
C GLY A 478 -9.09 -25.37 37.63
N VAL A 479 -8.78 -24.18 37.10
CA VAL A 479 -7.41 -23.69 36.93
C VAL A 479 -6.97 -22.95 38.20
N GLU A 480 -5.76 -23.23 38.67
CA GLU A 480 -5.13 -22.48 39.76
C GLU A 480 -4.50 -21.19 39.21
N VAL A 481 -5.19 -20.06 39.38
CA VAL A 481 -4.73 -18.75 38.90
C VAL A 481 -3.89 -18.04 39.96
N CYS A 482 -2.68 -17.65 39.58
CA CYS A 482 -1.73 -16.96 40.44
C CYS A 482 -1.57 -15.48 40.03
N GLU A 483 -1.14 -14.64 40.98
CA GLU A 483 -1.09 -13.17 40.80
C GLU A 483 0.03 -12.71 39.86
N THR A 484 1.15 -13.43 39.84
CA THR A 484 2.33 -13.12 39.02
C THR A 484 2.91 -14.37 38.38
N ASN A 485 3.66 -14.20 37.30
CA ASN A 485 4.34 -15.31 36.64
C ASN A 485 5.24 -16.12 37.60
N LYS A 486 6.04 -15.42 38.43
CA LYS A 486 6.84 -16.04 39.49
C LYS A 486 5.99 -16.93 40.41
N SER A 487 4.87 -16.43 40.91
CA SER A 487 4.00 -17.19 41.83
C SER A 487 3.35 -18.40 41.15
N ALA A 488 3.04 -18.32 39.85
CA ALA A 488 2.53 -19.44 39.06
C ALA A 488 3.59 -20.54 38.89
N VAL A 489 4.84 -20.16 38.65
CA VAL A 489 5.97 -21.09 38.57
C VAL A 489 6.23 -21.73 39.93
N GLU A 490 6.30 -20.95 41.01
CA GLU A 490 6.46 -21.46 42.38
C GLU A 490 5.38 -22.48 42.74
N LYS A 491 4.12 -22.18 42.42
CA LYS A 491 2.99 -23.09 42.65
C LYS A 491 3.14 -24.38 41.84
N SER A 492 3.53 -24.27 40.58
CA SER A 492 3.79 -25.41 39.69
C SER A 492 4.92 -26.29 40.20
N LEU A 493 6.02 -25.70 40.68
CA LEU A 493 7.15 -26.41 41.28
C LEU A 493 6.72 -27.12 42.58
N ALA A 494 5.97 -26.43 43.45
CA ALA A 494 5.47 -27.01 44.69
C ALA A 494 4.58 -28.24 44.46
N LEU A 495 3.73 -28.23 43.42
CA LEU A 495 2.92 -29.39 43.01
C LEU A 495 3.76 -30.58 42.54
N LEU A 496 4.97 -30.33 42.04
CA LEU A 496 5.93 -31.38 41.62
C LEU A 496 6.88 -31.81 42.75
N GLY A 497 6.78 -31.17 43.92
CA GLY A 497 7.71 -31.37 45.03
C GLY A 497 9.10 -30.76 44.77
N LEU A 498 9.18 -29.71 43.96
CA LEU A 498 10.36 -28.92 43.67
C LEU A 498 10.25 -27.53 44.32
N HIS A 499 11.38 -26.90 44.60
CA HIS A 499 11.47 -25.53 45.10
C HIS A 499 12.76 -24.89 44.61
N PHE A 500 12.82 -23.55 44.61
CA PHE A 500 14.06 -22.81 44.41
C PHE A 500 14.31 -21.89 45.59
N ASP A 501 15.58 -21.64 45.89
CA ASP A 501 16.00 -20.74 46.95
C ASP A 501 16.32 -19.35 46.36
N GLU A 502 15.62 -18.33 46.85
CA GLU A 502 15.91 -16.93 46.52
C GLU A 502 16.75 -16.30 47.64
N PRO A 503 18.05 -16.04 47.41
CA PRO A 503 18.94 -15.53 48.44
C PRO A 503 18.60 -14.09 48.80
N VAL A 504 18.76 -13.74 50.08
CA VAL A 504 18.71 -12.33 50.52
C VAL A 504 19.93 -11.60 49.96
N LYS A 505 19.70 -10.55 49.17
CA LYS A 505 20.74 -9.73 48.56
C LYS A 505 21.16 -8.59 49.52
N PRO A 506 22.41 -8.56 50.01
CA PRO A 506 22.91 -7.43 50.78
C PRO A 506 23.03 -6.18 49.90
N ILE A 507 22.84 -5.00 50.50
CA ILE A 507 23.09 -3.70 49.85
C ILE A 507 24.53 -3.29 50.13
N GLN A 508 25.28 -2.97 49.07
CA GLN A 508 26.68 -2.54 49.10
C GLN A 508 26.82 -1.08 48.64
N ALA A 509 27.97 -0.46 48.93
CA ALA A 509 28.27 0.87 48.43
C ALA A 509 28.34 0.89 46.89
N LYS A 510 27.72 1.88 46.26
CA LYS A 510 27.67 2.03 44.79
C LYS A 510 29.05 2.28 44.20
N THR A 511 29.42 1.52 43.17
CA THR A 511 30.67 1.75 42.42
C THR A 511 30.39 2.58 41.18
N VAL A 512 30.84 3.84 41.15
CA VAL A 512 30.60 4.75 40.03
C VAL A 512 31.72 4.67 38.99
N VAL A 513 31.36 4.36 37.74
CA VAL A 513 32.30 4.33 36.61
C VAL A 513 32.45 5.74 36.01
N GLN A 514 33.68 6.25 35.92
CA GLN A 514 33.97 7.57 35.32
C GLN A 514 33.50 7.64 33.87
N GLY A 515 32.96 8.81 33.47
CA GLY A 515 32.60 9.15 32.10
C GLY A 515 31.63 10.32 32.07
N GLU A 516 31.33 10.82 30.87
CA GLU A 516 30.44 11.95 30.65
C GLU A 516 28.99 11.49 30.47
N ASN A 517 28.04 12.33 30.86
CA ASN A 517 26.61 12.15 30.58
C ASN A 517 26.24 13.11 29.45
N THR A 518 25.59 12.60 28.41
CA THR A 518 25.15 13.42 27.27
C THR A 518 23.74 13.92 27.53
N PRO A 519 23.42 15.21 27.33
CA PRO A 519 22.05 15.66 27.50
C PRO A 519 21.13 14.97 26.48
N ALA A 520 19.95 14.54 26.93
CA ALA A 520 18.89 14.07 26.05
C ALA A 520 18.46 15.19 25.08
N SER A 521 18.05 14.79 23.87
CA SER A 521 17.54 15.75 22.89
C SER A 521 16.21 16.35 23.33
N GLU A 522 15.93 17.59 22.91
CA GLU A 522 14.65 18.25 23.19
C GLU A 522 13.46 17.46 22.61
N SER A 523 13.62 16.83 21.44
CA SER A 523 12.56 16.02 20.82
C SER A 523 12.20 14.79 21.68
N LEU A 524 13.20 14.10 22.23
CA LEU A 524 12.96 12.94 23.08
C LEU A 524 12.37 13.35 24.44
N LEU A 525 12.86 14.45 25.04
CA LEU A 525 12.25 15.01 26.24
C LEU A 525 10.78 15.41 26.01
N ARG A 526 10.48 16.00 24.85
CA ARG A 526 9.12 16.34 24.44
C ARG A 526 8.24 15.10 24.27
N LEU A 527 8.76 14.05 23.62
CA LEU A 527 8.06 12.77 23.47
C LEU A 527 7.68 12.18 24.83
N LEU A 528 8.56 12.28 25.83
CA LEU A 528 8.33 11.77 27.18
C LEU A 528 7.58 12.72 28.12
N SER A 529 7.15 13.90 27.67
CA SER A 529 6.47 14.90 28.51
C SER A 529 5.14 15.40 27.95
N GLU A 530 4.90 15.21 26.64
CA GLU A 530 3.66 15.58 25.95
C GLU A 530 2.95 14.35 25.37
N LYS A 531 1.62 14.39 25.30
CA LYS A 531 0.88 13.34 24.58
C LYS A 531 1.32 13.31 23.11
N PRO A 532 1.57 12.11 22.55
CA PRO A 532 2.06 12.00 21.19
C PRO A 532 1.01 12.45 20.17
N LYS A 533 1.51 13.04 19.09
CA LYS A 533 0.77 13.36 17.86
C LYS A 533 1.25 12.41 16.77
N ILE A 534 0.36 11.52 16.34
CA ILE A 534 0.75 10.27 15.70
C ILE A 534 0.38 10.26 14.22
N ILE A 535 1.35 9.92 13.37
CA ILE A 535 1.08 9.39 12.03
C ILE A 535 1.14 7.87 12.14
N ASN A 536 -0.01 7.21 12.04
CA ASN A 536 -0.10 5.76 12.12
C ASN A 536 -0.03 5.16 10.70
N ILE A 537 0.89 4.20 10.51
CA ILE A 537 1.15 3.52 9.24
C ILE A 537 0.99 2.02 9.46
N GLY A 538 0.02 1.43 8.77
CA GLY A 538 -0.36 0.02 8.95
C GLY A 538 -1.67 -0.13 9.70
N LEU A 539 -1.68 -0.94 10.77
CA LEU A 539 -2.89 -1.39 11.47
C LEU A 539 -3.69 -0.21 12.03
N LYS A 540 -4.92 -0.01 11.53
CA LYS A 540 -5.81 1.06 12.00
C LYS A 540 -6.18 0.92 13.49
N SER A 541 -6.22 -0.31 14.01
CA SER A 541 -6.50 -0.57 15.42
C SER A 541 -5.54 0.15 16.37
N PHE A 542 -4.29 0.41 15.97
CA PHE A 542 -3.34 1.19 16.78
C PHE A 542 -3.72 2.68 16.82
N ALA A 543 -4.21 3.23 15.71
CA ALA A 543 -4.74 4.59 15.68
C ALA A 543 -5.98 4.73 16.58
N ASP A 544 -6.93 3.79 16.48
CA ASP A 544 -8.17 3.80 17.27
C ASP A 544 -7.87 3.79 18.78
N VAL A 545 -6.88 3.00 19.21
CA VAL A 545 -6.43 2.98 20.60
C VAL A 545 -5.81 4.31 21.01
N ALA A 546 -4.88 4.86 20.23
CA ALA A 546 -4.26 6.15 20.58
C ALA A 546 -5.28 7.30 20.68
N GLU A 547 -6.28 7.35 19.79
CA GLU A 547 -7.37 8.33 19.85
C GLU A 547 -8.22 8.17 21.11
N LYS A 548 -8.52 6.95 21.54
CA LYS A 548 -9.23 6.67 22.80
C LYS A 548 -8.50 7.24 24.02
N PHE A 549 -7.17 7.34 23.96
CA PHE A 549 -6.34 7.96 24.99
C PHE A 549 -6.06 9.45 24.74
N GLY A 550 -6.75 10.07 23.78
CA GLY A 550 -6.76 11.51 23.55
C GLY A 550 -5.60 12.03 22.70
N CYS A 551 -4.99 11.18 21.88
CA CYS A 551 -3.99 11.61 20.89
C CYS A 551 -4.65 12.20 19.65
N GLN A 552 -3.94 13.12 18.97
CA GLN A 552 -4.25 13.49 17.60
C GLN A 552 -3.59 12.46 16.68
N VAL A 553 -4.37 11.83 15.81
CA VAL A 553 -3.88 10.75 14.94
C VAL A 553 -4.30 10.99 13.49
N VAL A 554 -3.37 10.75 12.57
CA VAL A 554 -3.66 10.61 11.14
C VAL A 554 -3.40 9.18 10.73
N GLN A 555 -4.41 8.51 10.17
CA GLN A 555 -4.25 7.18 9.62
C GLN A 555 -3.73 7.25 8.20
N PHE A 556 -2.47 6.87 7.99
CA PHE A 556 -1.93 6.65 6.66
C PHE A 556 -2.25 5.20 6.23
N ASN A 557 -3.26 5.06 5.36
CA ASN A 557 -3.59 3.80 4.71
C ASN A 557 -2.55 3.48 3.62
N TRP A 558 -1.42 2.96 4.07
CA TRP A 558 -0.27 2.62 3.26
C TRP A 558 -0.54 1.40 2.37
N GLN A 559 0.05 1.40 1.18
CA GLN A 559 0.08 0.27 0.25
C GLN A 559 1.50 0.10 -0.27
N PRO A 560 1.95 -1.14 -0.55
CA PRO A 560 3.28 -1.36 -1.08
C PRO A 560 3.42 -0.66 -2.43
N PRO A 561 4.47 0.16 -2.63
CA PRO A 561 4.74 0.77 -3.92
C PRO A 561 4.83 -0.28 -5.03
N ALA A 562 4.39 0.07 -6.23
CA ALA A 562 4.37 -0.84 -7.38
C ALA A 562 3.65 -2.17 -7.11
N GLY A 563 2.62 -2.14 -6.26
CA GLY A 563 1.88 -3.33 -5.86
C GLY A 563 2.75 -4.41 -5.19
N GLY A 564 3.89 -4.02 -4.59
CA GLY A 564 4.81 -4.94 -3.91
C GLY A 564 5.80 -5.66 -4.82
N ASN A 565 5.88 -5.33 -6.11
CA ASN A 565 6.88 -5.90 -7.00
C ASN A 565 8.29 -5.38 -6.67
N ILE A 566 9.10 -6.23 -6.04
CA ILE A 566 10.45 -5.89 -5.54
C ILE A 566 11.35 -5.32 -6.64
N GLN A 567 11.29 -5.86 -7.86
CA GLN A 567 12.11 -5.37 -8.97
C GLN A 567 11.74 -3.94 -9.34
N LEU A 568 10.44 -3.65 -9.43
CA LEU A 568 9.95 -2.31 -9.72
C LEU A 568 10.27 -1.33 -8.59
N ILE A 569 10.14 -1.76 -7.33
CA ILE A 569 10.51 -0.93 -6.18
C ILE A 569 12.01 -0.58 -6.22
N LYS A 570 12.89 -1.55 -6.47
CA LYS A 570 14.33 -1.31 -6.64
C LYS A 570 14.60 -0.33 -7.79
N ALA A 571 13.93 -0.49 -8.93
CA ALA A 571 14.09 0.40 -10.07
C ALA A 571 13.58 1.83 -9.78
N LEU A 572 12.45 1.97 -9.07
CA LEU A 572 11.92 3.26 -8.63
C LEU A 572 12.87 3.95 -7.65
N ASN A 573 13.38 3.22 -6.65
CA ASN A 573 14.36 3.74 -5.71
C ASN A 573 15.64 4.18 -6.43
N PHE A 574 16.14 3.35 -7.35
CA PHE A 574 17.30 3.69 -8.17
C PHE A 574 17.08 4.99 -8.97
N LEU A 575 15.89 5.17 -9.56
CA LEU A 575 15.55 6.38 -10.30
C LEU A 575 15.43 7.61 -9.38
N ASN A 576 14.88 7.44 -8.17
CA ASN A 576 14.70 8.52 -7.21
C ASN A 576 16.02 8.95 -6.54
N GLU A 577 16.96 8.03 -6.36
CA GLU A 577 18.27 8.25 -5.73
C GLU A 577 19.40 8.43 -6.75
N SER A 578 19.08 8.47 -8.04
CA SER A 578 20.07 8.53 -9.12
C SER A 578 20.98 9.75 -8.97
N GLN A 579 22.28 9.50 -8.81
CA GLN A 579 23.29 10.56 -8.78
C GLN A 579 23.68 11.06 -10.19
N THR A 580 23.32 10.31 -11.24
CA THR A 580 23.68 10.65 -12.62
C THR A 580 22.69 11.61 -13.27
N VAL A 581 21.40 11.47 -12.97
CA VAL A 581 20.34 12.35 -13.48
C VAL A 581 19.31 12.60 -12.38
N ASN A 582 19.05 13.87 -12.08
CA ASN A 582 17.91 14.26 -11.26
C ASN A 582 16.63 14.18 -12.11
N ILE A 583 15.84 13.12 -11.91
CA ILE A 583 14.63 12.87 -12.72
C ILE A 583 13.58 13.97 -12.53
N ASP A 584 13.44 14.54 -11.33
CA ASP A 584 12.47 15.59 -11.08
C ASP A 584 12.82 16.87 -11.84
N GLU A 585 14.11 17.21 -11.91
CA GLU A 585 14.59 18.34 -12.71
C GLU A 585 14.39 18.10 -14.21
N ALA A 586 14.71 16.89 -14.70
CA ALA A 586 14.46 16.51 -16.09
C ALA A 586 12.97 16.60 -16.44
N ASN A 587 12.11 16.07 -15.58
CA ASN A 587 10.66 16.14 -15.73
C ASN A 587 10.14 17.59 -15.75
N ARG A 588 10.70 18.47 -14.89
CA ARG A 588 10.39 19.91 -14.89
C ARG A 588 10.73 20.57 -16.23
N LYS A 589 11.85 20.23 -16.86
CA LYS A 589 12.22 20.72 -18.20
C LYS A 589 11.23 20.26 -19.26
N VAL A 590 10.81 18.99 -19.21
CA VAL A 590 9.83 18.44 -20.16
C VAL A 590 8.50 19.17 -20.06
N ILE A 591 7.95 19.35 -18.86
CA ILE A 591 6.65 20.03 -18.72
C ILE A 591 6.74 21.54 -19.02
N ALA A 592 7.89 22.18 -18.77
CA ALA A 592 8.09 23.58 -19.14
C ALA A 592 8.02 23.75 -20.67
N LYS A 593 8.56 22.79 -21.43
CA LYS A 593 8.46 22.76 -22.89
C LYS A 593 7.03 22.57 -23.38
N VAL A 594 6.25 21.72 -22.71
CA VAL A 594 4.80 21.56 -22.99
C VAL A 594 4.04 22.88 -22.78
N VAL A 595 4.31 23.59 -21.68
CA VAL A 595 3.65 24.88 -21.36
C VAL A 595 4.04 25.98 -22.34
N ALA A 596 5.28 25.99 -22.83
CA ALA A 596 5.78 27.00 -23.77
C ALA A 596 5.28 26.81 -25.22
N ALA A 597 4.61 25.70 -25.53
CA ALA A 597 4.22 25.38 -26.90
C ALA A 597 3.15 26.33 -27.46
N ALA A 598 3.30 26.69 -28.73
CA ALA A 598 2.44 27.62 -29.46
C ALA A 598 1.88 26.97 -30.74
N PRO A 599 0.90 26.06 -30.61
CA PRO A 599 0.29 25.37 -31.75
C PRO A 599 -0.56 26.31 -32.61
N ILE A 600 -0.33 26.25 -33.92
CA ILE A 600 -1.00 27.04 -34.96
C ILE A 600 -1.47 26.11 -36.08
N ILE A 601 -2.76 26.21 -36.44
CA ILE A 601 -3.27 25.56 -37.64
C ILE A 601 -2.79 26.36 -38.85
N ARG A 602 -1.99 25.72 -39.70
CA ARG A 602 -1.42 26.32 -40.92
C ARG A 602 -2.26 26.02 -42.16
N ASP A 603 -2.84 24.84 -42.22
CA ASP A 603 -3.59 24.42 -43.41
C ASP A 603 -4.52 23.21 -43.17
N ASN A 604 -5.33 22.91 -44.17
CA ASN A 604 -5.98 21.62 -44.39
C ASN A 604 -5.72 21.15 -45.82
N VAL A 605 -4.98 20.06 -45.98
CA VAL A 605 -4.47 19.58 -47.27
C VAL A 605 -4.56 18.07 -47.37
N LEU A 606 -4.48 17.52 -48.59
CA LEU A 606 -4.43 16.06 -48.77
C LEU A 606 -3.19 15.48 -48.08
N ALA A 607 -3.35 14.38 -47.36
CA ALA A 607 -2.30 13.76 -46.54
C ALA A 607 -1.01 13.53 -47.33
N LYS A 608 -1.09 13.06 -48.58
CA LYS A 608 0.06 12.82 -49.46
C LYS A 608 0.95 14.03 -49.73
N THR A 609 0.44 15.24 -49.53
CA THR A 609 1.19 16.48 -49.78
C THR A 609 2.15 16.82 -48.63
N VAL A 610 1.90 16.28 -47.43
CA VAL A 610 2.65 16.59 -46.20
C VAL A 610 3.20 15.35 -45.49
N ILE A 611 2.68 14.16 -45.81
CA ILE A 611 3.15 12.86 -45.34
C ILE A 611 3.73 12.11 -46.55
N LYS A 612 5.06 12.13 -46.66
CA LYS A 612 5.78 11.61 -47.84
C LYS A 612 5.62 10.10 -48.00
N GLU A 613 5.52 9.36 -46.90
CA GLU A 613 5.41 7.90 -46.84
C GLU A 613 4.15 7.41 -47.57
N LEU A 614 3.09 8.22 -47.64
CA LEU A 614 1.86 7.90 -48.36
C LEU A 614 2.03 7.90 -49.89
N ASN A 615 3.17 8.37 -50.41
CA ASN A 615 3.48 8.33 -51.84
C ASN A 615 4.32 7.09 -52.25
N GLU A 616 4.69 6.22 -51.31
CA GLU A 616 5.51 5.02 -51.56
C GLU A 616 4.73 3.81 -52.11
N GLY A 617 3.51 4.03 -52.59
CA GLY A 617 2.61 2.98 -53.09
C GLY A 617 1.27 2.96 -52.34
N LYS A 618 0.71 1.77 -52.11
CA LYS A 618 -0.53 1.60 -51.33
C LYS A 618 -0.18 1.58 -49.84
N VAL A 619 -0.31 2.72 -49.18
CA VAL A 619 -0.02 2.86 -47.74
C VAL A 619 -1.29 3.27 -47.00
N ILE A 620 -1.58 2.59 -45.91
CA ILE A 620 -2.65 2.93 -44.97
C ILE A 620 -2.03 3.20 -43.60
N LEU A 621 -2.25 4.41 -43.06
CA LEU A 621 -1.90 4.67 -41.66
C LEU A 621 -3.00 4.17 -40.73
N HIS A 622 -2.65 3.81 -39.49
CA HIS A 622 -3.61 3.39 -38.47
C HIS A 622 -3.26 3.96 -37.08
N ALA A 623 -4.24 3.99 -36.19
CA ALA A 623 -4.03 4.36 -34.79
C ALA A 623 -3.28 3.27 -34.00
N GLY A 624 -2.68 3.67 -32.87
CA GLY A 624 -2.03 2.77 -31.92
C GLY A 624 -0.59 2.39 -32.29
N PRO A 625 0.07 1.52 -31.49
CA PRO A 625 1.39 0.99 -31.80
C PRO A 625 1.36 0.05 -33.03
N PRO A 626 2.51 -0.35 -33.60
CA PRO A 626 2.58 -1.24 -34.76
C PRO A 626 1.72 -2.51 -34.62
N ILE A 627 0.98 -2.86 -35.68
CA ILE A 627 0.13 -4.05 -35.75
C ILE A 627 0.01 -4.54 -37.20
N GLN A 628 -0.17 -5.85 -37.40
CA GLN A 628 -0.46 -6.42 -38.71
C GLN A 628 -1.97 -6.41 -38.99
N TYR A 629 -2.36 -6.33 -40.26
CA TYR A 629 -3.77 -6.27 -40.66
C TYR A 629 -4.62 -7.42 -40.09
N GLN A 630 -4.10 -8.66 -40.14
CA GLN A 630 -4.78 -9.86 -39.65
C GLN A 630 -5.11 -9.82 -38.15
N ASP A 631 -4.35 -9.04 -37.37
CA ASP A 631 -4.54 -8.90 -35.93
C ASP A 631 -5.44 -7.70 -35.58
N MET A 632 -5.75 -6.84 -36.56
CA MET A 632 -6.64 -5.70 -36.34
C MET A 632 -8.06 -6.17 -36.02
N PRO A 633 -8.78 -5.55 -35.07
CA PRO A 633 -10.18 -5.85 -34.83
C PRO A 633 -11.03 -5.65 -36.08
N ASN A 634 -12.10 -6.43 -36.22
CA ASN A 634 -13.02 -6.34 -37.38
C ASN A 634 -13.48 -4.91 -37.68
N THR A 635 -13.73 -4.10 -36.65
CA THR A 635 -14.09 -2.68 -36.76
C THR A 635 -13.00 -1.88 -37.49
N VAL A 636 -11.73 -2.09 -37.15
CA VAL A 636 -10.59 -1.44 -37.79
C VAL A 636 -10.41 -1.98 -39.22
N GLN A 637 -10.55 -3.30 -39.41
CA GLN A 637 -10.50 -3.89 -40.76
C GLN A 637 -11.57 -3.32 -41.69
N GLY A 638 -12.79 -3.09 -41.21
CA GLY A 638 -13.84 -2.43 -41.99
C GLY A 638 -13.49 -0.98 -42.36
N SER A 639 -12.78 -0.28 -41.47
CA SER A 639 -12.23 1.05 -41.78
C SER A 639 -11.20 0.97 -42.93
N CYS A 640 -10.36 -0.07 -42.94
CA CYS A 640 -9.42 -0.31 -44.03
C CYS A 640 -10.14 -0.62 -45.36
N VAL A 641 -11.23 -1.41 -45.34
CA VAL A 641 -12.07 -1.66 -46.52
C VAL A 641 -12.61 -0.35 -47.10
N GLY A 642 -13.20 0.51 -46.26
CA GLY A 642 -13.71 1.81 -46.71
C GLY A 642 -12.63 2.72 -47.28
N ALA A 643 -11.42 2.69 -46.72
CA ALA A 643 -10.28 3.43 -47.26
C ALA A 643 -9.82 2.92 -48.64
N VAL A 644 -9.78 1.60 -48.83
CA VAL A 644 -9.46 0.97 -50.12
C VAL A 644 -10.48 1.34 -51.20
N LEU A 645 -11.76 1.37 -50.84
CA LEU A 645 -12.85 1.81 -51.74
C LEU A 645 -12.75 3.30 -52.06
N PHE A 646 -12.48 4.14 -51.06
CA PHE A 646 -12.29 5.58 -51.24
C PHE A 646 -11.10 5.91 -52.16
N GLU A 647 -9.99 5.19 -52.01
CA GLU A 647 -8.79 5.33 -52.85
C GLU A 647 -8.93 4.67 -54.23
N LYS A 648 -10.05 3.97 -54.48
CA LYS A 648 -10.35 3.26 -55.74
C LYS A 648 -9.30 2.19 -56.07
N TRP A 649 -8.71 1.57 -55.05
CA TRP A 649 -7.80 0.43 -55.25
C TRP A 649 -8.54 -0.89 -55.47
N ALA A 650 -9.83 -0.93 -55.12
CA ALA A 650 -10.76 -2.03 -55.38
C ALA A 650 -12.16 -1.48 -55.71
N THR A 651 -13.02 -2.32 -56.28
CA THR A 651 -14.37 -1.92 -56.73
C THR A 651 -15.48 -2.30 -55.77
N ASP A 652 -15.25 -3.29 -54.89
CA ASP A 652 -16.23 -3.83 -53.95
C ASP A 652 -15.53 -4.38 -52.70
N GLU A 653 -16.32 -4.75 -51.69
CA GLU A 653 -15.79 -5.26 -50.42
C GLU A 653 -14.95 -6.54 -50.61
N THR A 654 -15.37 -7.46 -51.47
CA THR A 654 -14.68 -8.74 -51.69
C THR A 654 -13.27 -8.51 -52.24
N SER A 655 -13.15 -7.68 -53.28
CA SER A 655 -11.86 -7.31 -53.87
C SER A 655 -11.02 -6.44 -52.94
N ALA A 656 -11.64 -5.58 -52.12
CA ALA A 656 -10.95 -4.79 -51.11
C ALA A 656 -10.31 -5.67 -50.02
N ARG A 657 -11.06 -6.65 -49.49
CA ARG A 657 -10.54 -7.61 -48.49
C ARG A 657 -9.42 -8.47 -49.06
N ALA A 658 -9.59 -8.99 -50.27
CA ALA A 658 -8.55 -9.76 -50.94
C ALA A 658 -7.24 -8.95 -51.10
N LEU A 659 -7.34 -7.65 -51.39
CA LEU A 659 -6.16 -6.77 -51.48
C LEU A 659 -5.53 -6.48 -50.11
N LEU A 660 -6.34 -6.30 -49.07
CA LEU A 660 -5.84 -6.10 -47.70
C LEU A 660 -5.13 -7.35 -47.17
N GLU A 661 -5.59 -8.53 -47.56
CA GLU A 661 -5.03 -9.83 -47.18
C GLU A 661 -3.84 -10.26 -48.05
N SER A 662 -3.61 -9.63 -49.22
CA SER A 662 -2.52 -10.03 -50.13
C SER A 662 -1.13 -9.59 -49.67
N GLY A 663 -1.05 -8.66 -48.70
CA GLY A 663 0.21 -8.06 -48.25
C GLY A 663 0.73 -6.94 -49.16
N GLU A 664 0.00 -6.54 -50.20
CA GLU A 664 0.36 -5.41 -51.07
C GLU A 664 0.23 -4.03 -50.40
N ILE A 665 -0.58 -3.93 -49.35
CA ILE A 665 -0.81 -2.69 -48.60
C ILE A 665 0.14 -2.61 -47.42
N LYS A 666 0.93 -1.54 -47.35
CA LYS A 666 1.80 -1.24 -46.22
C LYS A 666 0.99 -0.53 -45.12
N PHE A 667 0.99 -1.09 -43.92
CA PHE A 667 0.38 -0.49 -42.74
C PHE A 667 1.43 0.22 -41.88
N MET A 668 1.10 1.41 -41.39
CA MET A 668 2.01 2.20 -40.56
C MET A 668 1.27 2.96 -39.45
N PRO A 669 1.77 3.00 -38.21
CA PRO A 669 1.20 3.84 -37.17
C PRO A 669 1.21 5.32 -37.55
N CYS A 670 0.11 6.03 -37.32
CA CYS A 670 0.05 7.48 -37.48
C CYS A 670 1.18 8.18 -36.71
N HIS A 671 1.44 7.74 -35.47
CA HIS A 671 2.49 8.29 -34.61
C HIS A 671 3.91 8.25 -35.20
N HIS A 672 4.18 7.36 -36.17
CA HIS A 672 5.50 7.24 -36.83
C HIS A 672 5.73 8.31 -37.90
N VAL A 673 4.68 8.98 -38.36
CA VAL A 673 4.72 10.01 -39.42
C VAL A 673 4.13 11.34 -38.95
N ASN A 674 4.34 11.64 -37.68
CA ASN A 674 3.83 12.85 -37.00
C ASN A 674 2.31 13.02 -37.07
N ALA A 675 1.56 11.95 -37.33
CA ALA A 675 0.11 11.97 -37.41
C ALA A 675 -0.51 11.36 -36.14
N VAL A 676 -1.80 11.61 -35.98
CA VAL A 676 -2.69 10.92 -35.03
C VAL A 676 -4.04 10.69 -35.70
N GLY A 677 -4.66 9.55 -35.42
CA GLY A 677 -5.95 9.16 -35.99
C GLY A 677 -7.01 8.86 -34.92
N PRO A 678 -8.24 9.39 -35.02
CA PRO A 678 -9.31 9.04 -34.10
C PRO A 678 -9.81 7.61 -34.35
N MET A 679 -10.14 6.88 -33.28
CA MET A 679 -10.72 5.53 -33.35
C MET A 679 -9.86 4.54 -34.19
N GLY A 680 -10.34 4.02 -35.34
CA GLY A 680 -9.49 3.18 -36.19
C GLY A 680 -8.23 3.91 -36.73
N GLY A 681 -8.28 5.24 -36.80
CA GLY A 681 -7.17 6.10 -37.23
C GLY A 681 -6.77 5.95 -38.69
N ILE A 682 -7.60 5.30 -39.50
CA ILE A 682 -7.31 4.99 -40.89
C ILE A 682 -7.12 6.28 -41.68
N THR A 683 -5.93 6.46 -42.26
CA THR A 683 -5.57 7.63 -43.06
C THR A 683 -4.86 7.20 -44.33
N THR A 684 -5.33 7.69 -45.49
CA THR A 684 -4.74 7.40 -46.81
C THR A 684 -4.38 8.67 -47.57
N ALA A 685 -3.67 8.51 -48.68
CA ALA A 685 -3.06 9.58 -49.47
C ALA A 685 -4.01 10.74 -49.82
N ASN A 686 -5.26 10.45 -50.17
CA ASN A 686 -6.23 11.45 -50.61
C ASN A 686 -7.19 11.92 -49.51
N MET A 687 -7.00 11.51 -48.25
CA MET A 687 -7.77 12.07 -47.14
C MET A 687 -7.19 13.44 -46.72
N PRO A 688 -8.03 14.47 -46.51
CA PRO A 688 -7.53 15.75 -46.00
C PRO A 688 -7.15 15.66 -44.52
N VAL A 689 -6.04 16.32 -44.17
CA VAL A 689 -5.49 16.40 -42.82
C VAL A 689 -5.27 17.86 -42.42
N TRP A 690 -5.50 18.14 -41.14
CA TRP A 690 -5.05 19.37 -40.51
C TRP A 690 -3.52 19.40 -40.43
N VAL A 691 -2.93 20.55 -40.70
CA VAL A 691 -1.51 20.81 -40.49
C VAL A 691 -1.38 21.74 -39.30
N VAL A 692 -0.92 21.21 -38.17
CA VAL A 692 -0.68 21.99 -36.95
C VAL A 692 0.82 22.08 -36.70
N GLU A 693 1.34 23.31 -36.70
CA GLU A 693 2.72 23.61 -36.38
C GLU A 693 2.81 24.08 -34.93
N ASN A 694 3.70 23.51 -34.13
CA ASN A 694 4.12 24.10 -32.87
C ASN A 694 5.18 25.17 -33.17
N ALA A 695 4.76 26.43 -33.26
CA ALA A 695 5.63 27.54 -33.67
C ALA A 695 6.85 27.76 -32.75
N THR A 696 6.78 27.28 -31.51
CA THR A 696 7.90 27.35 -30.55
C THR A 696 9.07 26.48 -30.97
N ASP A 697 8.79 25.29 -31.53
CA ASP A 697 9.79 24.28 -31.88
C ASP A 697 9.92 24.04 -33.39
N GLY A 698 8.99 24.56 -34.19
CA GLY A 698 8.91 24.38 -35.64
C GLY A 698 8.48 22.98 -36.09
N ASN A 699 8.17 22.06 -35.17
CA ASN A 699 7.67 20.73 -35.51
C ASN A 699 6.18 20.77 -35.89
N VAL A 700 5.77 19.83 -36.74
CA VAL A 700 4.42 19.74 -37.30
C VAL A 700 3.76 18.41 -36.97
N ALA A 701 2.44 18.43 -36.82
CA ALA A 701 1.63 17.24 -36.66
C ALA A 701 0.34 17.28 -37.49
N TYR A 702 -0.21 16.10 -37.73
CA TYR A 702 -1.33 15.90 -38.64
C TYR A 702 -2.46 15.08 -38.01
N CYS A 703 -3.70 15.37 -38.41
CA CYS A 703 -4.86 14.54 -38.10
C CYS A 703 -5.90 14.71 -39.22
N THR A 704 -6.62 13.64 -39.57
CA THR A 704 -7.75 13.73 -40.52
C THR A 704 -8.84 14.69 -40.01
N MET A 705 -9.81 15.04 -40.85
CA MET A 705 -10.97 15.80 -40.39
C MET A 705 -12.02 14.90 -39.72
N ASN A 706 -12.83 15.47 -38.83
CA ASN A 706 -13.99 14.76 -38.27
C ASN A 706 -15.06 14.57 -39.34
N GLU A 707 -15.53 13.33 -39.52
CA GLU A 707 -16.48 12.93 -40.56
C GLU A 707 -17.95 13.27 -40.25
N GLY A 708 -18.21 13.87 -39.08
CA GLY A 708 -19.56 14.19 -38.62
C GLY A 708 -20.19 13.09 -37.78
N ILE A 709 -21.52 13.16 -37.66
CA ILE A 709 -22.35 12.21 -36.92
C ILE A 709 -22.83 11.04 -37.82
N GLY A 710 -23.25 9.95 -37.18
CA GLY A 710 -23.79 8.76 -37.86
C GLY A 710 -22.73 7.72 -38.23
N LYS A 711 -23.00 6.95 -39.30
CA LYS A 711 -22.05 5.95 -39.82
C LYS A 711 -20.86 6.65 -40.46
N VAL A 712 -19.68 6.39 -39.93
CA VAL A 712 -18.42 7.03 -40.35
C VAL A 712 -17.27 6.02 -40.36
N LEU A 713 -16.25 6.29 -41.18
CA LEU A 713 -15.12 5.41 -41.41
C LEU A 713 -14.35 5.12 -40.13
N ARG A 714 -14.11 6.13 -39.29
CA ARG A 714 -13.35 5.95 -38.03
C ARG A 714 -13.93 4.88 -37.09
N PHE A 715 -15.23 4.60 -37.19
CA PHE A 715 -15.90 3.54 -36.41
C PHE A 715 -16.14 2.25 -37.23
N GLY A 716 -15.45 2.06 -38.35
CA GLY A 716 -15.53 0.85 -39.15
C GLY A 716 -16.69 0.78 -40.14
N ALA A 717 -17.38 1.89 -40.42
CA ALA A 717 -18.42 1.91 -41.44
C ALA A 717 -17.85 2.27 -42.82
N TYR A 718 -18.33 1.60 -43.86
CA TYR A 718 -17.79 1.74 -45.23
C TYR A 718 -18.88 1.65 -46.31
N SER A 719 -20.11 2.04 -45.99
CA SER A 719 -21.18 2.10 -46.99
C SER A 719 -20.89 3.15 -48.08
N GLU A 720 -21.62 3.09 -49.19
CA GLU A 720 -21.50 4.07 -50.27
C GLU A 720 -21.69 5.52 -49.78
N GLU A 721 -22.56 5.74 -48.79
CA GLU A 721 -22.73 7.04 -48.13
C GLU A 721 -21.45 7.53 -47.46
N VAL A 722 -20.72 6.65 -46.76
CA VAL A 722 -19.47 6.98 -46.09
C VAL A 722 -18.41 7.35 -47.14
N VAL A 723 -18.27 6.54 -48.19
CA VAL A 723 -17.28 6.80 -49.25
C VAL A 723 -17.58 8.11 -49.98
N LYS A 724 -18.84 8.39 -50.33
CA LYS A 724 -19.26 9.66 -50.94
C LYS A 724 -18.98 10.86 -50.02
N ARG A 725 -19.19 10.71 -48.71
CA ARG A 725 -18.87 11.76 -47.73
C ARG A 725 -17.36 12.03 -47.71
N LEU A 726 -16.52 10.99 -47.72
CA LEU A 726 -15.07 11.15 -47.80
C LEU A 726 -14.62 11.82 -49.11
N GLU A 727 -15.25 11.50 -50.24
CA GLU A 727 -15.01 12.19 -51.51
C GLU A 727 -15.40 13.66 -51.45
N TRP A 728 -16.57 14.00 -50.89
CA TRP A 728 -16.96 15.40 -50.65
C TRP A 728 -15.99 16.11 -49.69
N MET A 729 -15.51 15.42 -48.66
CA MET A 729 -14.53 15.97 -47.74
C MET A 729 -13.21 16.28 -48.46
N ARG A 730 -12.77 15.38 -49.35
CA ARG A 730 -11.57 15.55 -50.21
C ARG A 730 -11.72 16.73 -51.17
N ASP A 731 -12.86 16.82 -51.84
CA ASP A 731 -13.04 17.71 -52.99
C ASP A 731 -13.57 19.10 -52.60
N VAL A 732 -14.33 19.20 -51.50
CA VAL A 732 -15.03 20.44 -51.09
C VAL A 732 -14.62 20.90 -49.69
N LEU A 733 -14.86 20.09 -48.64
CA LEU A 733 -14.67 20.53 -47.25
C LEU A 733 -13.21 20.92 -46.95
N GLY A 734 -12.29 19.99 -47.20
CA GLY A 734 -10.86 20.16 -46.90
C GLY A 734 -10.26 21.35 -47.64
N PRO A 735 -10.38 21.43 -48.98
CA PRO A 735 -9.89 22.57 -49.75
C PRO A 735 -10.49 23.92 -49.29
N THR A 736 -11.79 23.95 -48.96
CA THR A 736 -12.46 25.16 -48.45
C THR A 736 -11.86 25.61 -47.11
N LEU A 737 -11.71 24.67 -46.17
CA LEU A 737 -11.12 24.97 -44.87
C LEU A 737 -9.64 25.37 -44.98
N GLY A 738 -8.86 24.71 -45.85
CA GLY A 738 -7.48 25.08 -46.12
C GLY A 738 -7.37 26.51 -46.67
N LYS A 739 -8.24 26.90 -47.61
CA LYS A 739 -8.33 28.29 -48.10
C LYS A 739 -8.70 29.26 -46.96
N ALA A 740 -9.65 28.90 -46.11
CA ALA A 740 -10.06 29.75 -44.99
C ALA A 740 -8.89 30.00 -44.02
N ILE A 741 -8.13 28.96 -43.67
CA ILE A 741 -6.96 29.09 -42.79
C ILE A 741 -5.85 29.89 -43.46
N ARG A 742 -5.49 29.60 -44.71
CA ARG A 742 -4.44 30.34 -45.45
C ARG A 742 -4.78 31.81 -45.67
N SER A 743 -6.05 32.20 -45.62
CA SER A 743 -6.46 33.61 -45.66
C SER A 743 -6.11 34.38 -44.39
N MET A 744 -5.74 33.69 -43.31
CA MET A 744 -5.28 34.29 -42.06
C MET A 744 -3.76 34.49 -42.13
N GLU A 745 -3.28 35.73 -41.91
CA GLU A 745 -1.86 36.12 -42.07
C GLU A 745 -0.88 35.17 -41.36
N ASN A 746 -1.24 34.65 -40.18
CA ASN A 746 -0.41 33.76 -39.39
C ASN A 746 -1.04 32.38 -39.14
N GLY A 747 -2.07 31.99 -39.90
CA GLY A 747 -2.91 30.84 -39.56
C GLY A 747 -3.76 31.06 -38.32
N LEU A 748 -4.30 29.98 -37.74
CA LEU A 748 -5.19 30.05 -36.56
C LEU A 748 -4.49 29.50 -35.31
N ALA A 749 -4.18 30.38 -34.37
CA ALA A 749 -3.61 29.98 -33.07
C ALA A 749 -4.61 29.17 -32.25
N VAL A 750 -4.20 28.00 -31.76
CA VAL A 750 -5.12 27.04 -31.10
C VAL A 750 -5.30 27.33 -29.61
N ASN A 751 -4.23 27.70 -28.90
CA ASN A 751 -4.28 27.95 -27.44
C ASN A 751 -5.40 28.93 -27.02
N PRO A 752 -5.63 30.07 -27.71
CA PRO A 752 -6.72 30.97 -27.34
C PRO A 752 -8.12 30.38 -27.51
N LEU A 753 -8.31 29.41 -28.41
CA LEU A 753 -9.60 28.71 -28.58
C LEU A 753 -9.80 27.71 -27.44
N VAL A 754 -8.76 26.92 -27.14
CA VAL A 754 -8.77 25.93 -26.04
C VAL A 754 -9.01 26.61 -24.69
N ALA A 755 -8.29 27.71 -24.39
CA ALA A 755 -8.45 28.43 -23.13
C ALA A 755 -9.88 28.98 -22.90
N LYS A 756 -10.58 29.37 -23.97
CA LYS A 756 -12.00 29.79 -23.87
C LYS A 756 -12.92 28.58 -23.72
N ALA A 757 -12.72 27.55 -24.54
CA ALA A 757 -13.59 26.40 -24.60
C ALA A 757 -13.56 25.56 -23.31
N ILE A 758 -12.39 25.43 -22.65
CA ILE A 758 -12.30 24.73 -21.36
C ILE A 758 -13.10 25.45 -20.28
N ALA A 759 -13.12 26.78 -20.29
CA ALA A 759 -13.94 27.59 -19.41
C ALA A 759 -15.44 27.53 -19.74
N MET A 760 -15.79 27.08 -20.95
CA MET A 760 -17.16 26.80 -21.41
C MET A 760 -17.55 25.32 -21.26
N GLY A 761 -16.72 24.56 -20.53
CA GLY A 761 -16.99 23.22 -20.07
C GLY A 761 -16.53 22.10 -21.00
N ASP A 762 -15.69 22.37 -22.00
CA ASP A 762 -15.11 21.33 -22.85
C ASP A 762 -13.92 20.65 -22.14
N GLU A 763 -13.78 19.35 -22.34
CA GLU A 763 -12.58 18.60 -21.97
C GLU A 763 -11.79 18.09 -23.19
N PHE A 764 -12.31 18.35 -24.39
CA PHE A 764 -11.66 18.15 -25.69
C PHE A 764 -11.49 16.71 -26.19
N HIS A 765 -12.08 15.73 -25.52
CA HIS A 765 -12.12 14.34 -26.00
C HIS A 765 -13.56 13.90 -26.34
N GLN A 766 -14.45 13.89 -25.34
CA GLN A 766 -15.88 13.57 -25.49
C GLN A 766 -16.78 14.80 -25.64
N ARG A 767 -16.37 15.97 -25.16
CA ARG A 767 -17.11 17.21 -25.33
C ARG A 767 -16.21 18.29 -25.94
N ASN A 768 -16.56 18.66 -27.17
CA ASN A 768 -15.87 19.63 -28.01
C ASN A 768 -16.83 20.74 -28.52
N ILE A 769 -17.98 20.93 -27.89
CA ILE A 769 -19.06 21.81 -28.39
C ILE A 769 -18.58 23.26 -28.46
N ALA A 770 -18.00 23.76 -27.37
CA ALA A 770 -17.54 25.14 -27.29
C ALA A 770 -16.35 25.40 -28.22
N ALA A 771 -15.45 24.43 -28.35
CA ALA A 771 -14.29 24.51 -29.22
C ALA A 771 -14.69 24.45 -30.70
N SER A 772 -15.61 23.56 -31.08
CA SER A 772 -16.15 23.46 -32.44
C SER A 772 -16.89 24.74 -32.82
N MET A 773 -17.70 25.29 -31.92
CA MET A 773 -18.37 26.58 -32.14
C MET A 773 -17.37 27.75 -32.26
N SER A 774 -16.33 27.76 -31.43
CA SER A 774 -15.28 28.80 -31.49
C SER A 774 -14.50 28.73 -32.79
N PHE A 775 -14.16 27.54 -33.26
CA PHE A 775 -13.52 27.33 -34.55
C PHE A 775 -14.45 27.76 -35.71
N PHE A 776 -15.71 27.34 -35.68
CA PHE A 776 -16.71 27.72 -36.67
C PHE A 776 -16.83 29.25 -36.81
N LYS A 777 -16.86 29.97 -35.68
CA LYS A 777 -16.89 31.44 -35.65
C LYS A 777 -15.70 32.07 -36.39
N GLU A 778 -14.52 31.46 -36.33
CA GLU A 778 -13.34 31.96 -37.02
C GLU A 778 -13.41 31.68 -38.53
N VAL A 779 -13.85 30.50 -38.96
CA VAL A 779 -13.81 30.15 -40.39
C VAL A 779 -15.04 30.63 -41.18
N ALA A 780 -16.22 30.73 -40.57
CA ALA A 780 -17.46 31.04 -41.29
C ALA A 780 -17.41 32.36 -42.09
N PRO A 781 -16.96 33.51 -41.53
CA PRO A 781 -16.89 34.76 -42.30
C PRO A 781 -15.96 34.65 -43.52
N ARG A 782 -14.87 33.89 -43.37
CA ARG A 782 -13.87 33.69 -44.43
C ARG A 782 -14.45 32.83 -45.55
N ILE A 783 -15.19 31.78 -45.21
CA ILE A 783 -15.91 30.94 -46.18
C ILE A 783 -16.94 31.78 -46.95
N THR A 784 -17.73 32.60 -46.26
CA THR A 784 -18.74 33.45 -46.93
C THR A 784 -18.12 34.47 -47.89
N ALA A 785 -16.88 34.91 -47.63
CA ALA A 785 -16.18 35.88 -48.46
C ALA A 785 -15.51 35.26 -49.71
N MET A 786 -15.45 33.93 -49.85
CA MET A 786 -14.79 33.27 -50.99
C MET A 786 -15.60 33.44 -52.27
N SER A 787 -15.14 34.25 -53.22
CA SER A 787 -15.84 34.46 -54.50
C SER A 787 -15.70 33.30 -55.49
N ASP A 788 -14.73 32.41 -55.27
CA ASP A 788 -14.37 31.29 -56.15
C ASP A 788 -15.01 29.95 -55.76
N LEU A 789 -15.89 29.94 -54.75
CA LEU A 789 -16.64 28.77 -54.29
C LEU A 789 -18.13 28.93 -54.60
N ALA A 790 -18.81 27.86 -55.02
CA ALA A 790 -20.25 27.89 -55.28
C ALA A 790 -21.04 28.16 -53.99
N GLU A 791 -22.15 28.89 -54.09
CA GLU A 791 -22.99 29.23 -52.92
C GLU A 791 -23.52 27.98 -52.19
N GLN A 792 -23.80 26.90 -52.94
CA GLN A 792 -24.21 25.63 -52.37
C GLN A 792 -23.09 24.99 -51.53
N ASP A 793 -21.86 24.97 -52.04
CA ASP A 793 -20.71 24.41 -51.32
C ASP A 793 -20.40 25.22 -50.05
N LYS A 794 -20.51 26.57 -50.10
CA LYS A 794 -20.39 27.42 -48.91
C LYS A 794 -21.41 27.04 -47.85
N TYR A 795 -22.67 26.91 -48.26
CA TYR A 795 -23.76 26.53 -47.37
C TYR A 795 -23.52 25.14 -46.77
N ASP A 796 -23.16 24.15 -47.59
CA ASP A 796 -22.97 22.78 -47.14
C ASP A 796 -21.80 22.65 -46.15
N VAL A 797 -20.70 23.37 -46.39
CA VAL A 797 -19.57 23.43 -45.44
C VAL A 797 -19.99 24.10 -44.13
N ILE A 798 -20.66 25.25 -44.19
CA ILE A 798 -21.14 25.98 -42.99
C ILE A 798 -22.12 25.11 -42.20
N LYS A 799 -23.06 24.47 -42.88
CA LYS A 799 -24.04 23.57 -42.29
C LYS A 799 -23.37 22.37 -41.63
N PHE A 800 -22.42 21.73 -42.30
CA PHE A 800 -21.68 20.59 -41.75
C PHE A 800 -20.94 20.96 -40.45
N LEU A 801 -20.28 22.12 -40.42
CA LEU A 801 -19.60 22.63 -39.22
C LEU A 801 -20.59 22.95 -38.08
N ALA A 802 -21.75 23.53 -38.42
CA ALA A 802 -22.78 23.86 -37.44
C ALA A 802 -23.46 22.61 -36.84
N ASP A 803 -23.61 21.55 -37.63
CA ASP A 803 -24.25 20.29 -37.19
C ASP A 803 -23.26 19.34 -36.48
N THR A 804 -21.94 19.61 -36.52
CA THR A 804 -20.90 18.70 -36.00
C THR A 804 -20.24 19.24 -34.73
N ASP A 805 -20.85 18.97 -33.58
CA ASP A 805 -20.35 19.37 -32.25
C ASP A 805 -18.97 18.78 -31.87
N GLN A 806 -18.56 17.70 -32.53
CA GLN A 806 -17.29 17.01 -32.28
C GLN A 806 -16.16 17.43 -33.24
N PHE A 807 -16.37 18.40 -34.12
CA PHE A 807 -15.44 18.73 -35.21
C PHE A 807 -14.03 19.07 -34.71
N PHE A 808 -13.94 19.76 -33.57
CA PHE A 808 -12.66 20.23 -33.01
C PHE A 808 -11.77 19.11 -32.42
N LEU A 809 -12.31 17.91 -32.14
CA LEU A 809 -11.53 16.80 -31.56
C LEU A 809 -10.24 16.54 -32.37
N ASN A 810 -10.37 16.46 -33.70
CA ASN A 810 -9.24 16.14 -34.56
C ASN A 810 -8.19 17.26 -34.59
N ILE A 811 -8.61 18.53 -34.51
CA ILE A 811 -7.71 19.68 -34.36
C ILE A 811 -6.98 19.60 -33.02
N MET A 812 -7.70 19.27 -31.94
CA MET A 812 -7.10 19.08 -30.63
C MET A 812 -6.09 17.94 -30.63
N MET A 813 -6.41 16.80 -31.25
CA MET A 813 -5.48 15.67 -31.36
C MET A 813 -4.18 16.05 -32.07
N ALA A 814 -4.26 16.72 -33.24
CA ALA A 814 -3.07 17.22 -33.95
C ALA A 814 -2.27 18.23 -33.09
N THR A 815 -2.98 19.09 -32.35
CA THR A 815 -2.38 20.05 -31.43
C THR A 815 -1.62 19.34 -30.30
N CYS A 816 -2.26 18.40 -29.61
CA CYS A 816 -1.62 17.60 -28.57
C CYS A 816 -0.40 16.86 -29.12
N LYS A 817 -0.50 16.25 -30.30
CA LYS A 817 0.62 15.56 -30.95
C LYS A 817 1.79 16.52 -31.22
N ALA A 818 1.54 17.70 -31.80
CA ALA A 818 2.59 18.70 -32.05
C ALA A 818 3.29 19.14 -30.76
N VAL A 819 2.52 19.40 -29.70
CA VAL A 819 3.06 19.81 -28.39
C VAL A 819 3.88 18.69 -27.75
N MET A 820 3.32 17.48 -27.67
CA MET A 820 3.95 16.36 -26.97
C MET A 820 5.15 15.79 -27.74
N ASP A 821 5.14 15.83 -29.08
CA ASP A 821 6.32 15.48 -29.87
C ASP A 821 7.48 16.47 -29.66
N GLY A 822 7.18 17.76 -29.51
CA GLY A 822 8.18 18.76 -29.11
C GLY A 822 8.83 18.37 -27.78
N ALA A 823 8.01 18.08 -26.75
CA ALA A 823 8.46 17.65 -25.43
C ALA A 823 9.30 16.36 -25.45
N ARG A 824 8.91 15.38 -26.27
CA ARG A 824 9.60 14.08 -26.44
C ARG A 824 11.05 14.20 -26.89
N THR A 825 11.40 15.24 -27.64
CA THR A 825 12.77 15.43 -28.17
C THR A 825 13.84 15.67 -27.10
N LEU A 826 13.44 15.98 -25.85
CA LEU A 826 14.39 16.17 -24.76
C LEU A 826 15.10 14.88 -24.34
N THR A 827 14.50 13.70 -24.57
CA THR A 827 15.12 12.39 -24.30
C THR A 827 15.57 12.14 -22.85
N GLU A 828 15.03 12.91 -21.92
CA GLU A 828 15.26 12.82 -20.47
C GLU A 828 13.93 12.79 -19.69
N GLY A 829 13.95 12.23 -18.48
CA GLY A 829 12.79 12.15 -17.61
C GLY A 829 11.80 11.03 -17.95
N THR A 830 10.76 10.93 -17.16
CA THR A 830 9.75 9.85 -17.16
C THR A 830 8.35 10.33 -17.54
N VAL A 831 8.24 11.57 -18.03
CA VAL A 831 6.97 12.14 -18.53
C VAL A 831 6.46 11.36 -19.73
N VAL A 832 5.20 10.92 -19.69
CA VAL A 832 4.54 10.28 -20.82
C VAL A 832 4.30 11.29 -21.94
N THR A 833 4.73 10.97 -23.15
CA THR A 833 4.66 11.85 -24.34
C THR A 833 3.76 11.31 -25.45
N ALA A 834 3.31 10.07 -25.34
CA ALA A 834 2.25 9.54 -26.17
C ALA A 834 1.49 8.44 -25.42
N MET A 835 0.18 8.41 -25.62
CA MET A 835 -0.68 7.26 -25.30
C MET A 835 -1.59 7.00 -26.51
N CYS A 836 -1.66 5.75 -26.95
CA CYS A 836 -2.52 5.33 -28.06
C CYS A 836 -2.85 3.85 -27.99
N ARG A 837 -3.82 3.41 -28.80
CA ARG A 837 -4.30 2.03 -28.82
C ARG A 837 -4.88 1.62 -30.16
N ASN A 838 -4.80 0.33 -30.49
CA ASN A 838 -5.25 -0.23 -31.77
C ASN A 838 -6.28 -1.36 -31.61
N GLY A 839 -6.86 -1.54 -30.41
CA GLY A 839 -7.85 -2.58 -30.13
C GLY A 839 -7.26 -3.94 -29.81
N VAL A 840 -5.93 -4.06 -29.80
CA VAL A 840 -5.20 -5.22 -29.27
C VAL A 840 -4.19 -4.77 -28.22
N HIS A 841 -3.41 -3.75 -28.56
CA HIS A 841 -2.35 -3.20 -27.73
C HIS A 841 -2.65 -1.75 -27.36
N PHE A 842 -2.38 -1.43 -26.10
CA PHE A 842 -2.21 -0.05 -25.63
C PHE A 842 -0.71 0.25 -25.59
N GLY A 843 -0.30 1.36 -26.21
CA GLY A 843 1.10 1.79 -26.28
C GLY A 843 1.31 3.13 -25.59
N ILE A 844 2.45 3.26 -24.89
CA ILE A 844 2.94 4.55 -24.41
C ILE A 844 4.37 4.84 -24.89
N ARG A 845 4.72 6.12 -24.89
CA ARG A 845 6.10 6.61 -24.96
C ARG A 845 6.37 7.52 -23.78
N ILE A 846 7.59 7.48 -23.25
CA ILE A 846 8.07 8.44 -22.23
C ILE A 846 9.21 9.28 -22.80
N ALA A 847 9.33 10.52 -22.34
CA ALA A 847 10.33 11.48 -22.82
C ALA A 847 11.73 10.87 -22.82
N GLY A 848 12.15 10.26 -21.71
CA GLY A 848 13.45 9.61 -21.53
C GLY A 848 13.82 8.50 -22.53
N MET A 849 12.84 7.95 -23.24
CA MET A 849 13.05 6.83 -24.19
C MET A 849 12.74 7.21 -25.65
N GLY A 850 12.40 8.48 -25.92
CA GLY A 850 12.21 8.98 -27.28
C GLY A 850 11.10 8.25 -28.05
N ASP A 851 11.45 7.53 -29.11
CA ASP A 851 10.50 6.86 -30.02
C ASP A 851 10.14 5.42 -29.64
N GLU A 852 10.76 4.87 -28.59
CA GLU A 852 10.51 3.50 -28.14
C GLU A 852 9.09 3.33 -27.58
N TRP A 853 8.41 2.26 -28.02
CA TRP A 853 7.07 1.92 -27.58
C TRP A 853 7.08 0.91 -26.45
N PHE A 854 6.35 1.19 -25.39
CA PHE A 854 6.05 0.23 -24.33
C PHE A 854 4.58 -0.16 -24.41
N VAL A 855 4.31 -1.46 -24.58
CA VAL A 855 2.97 -1.96 -24.88
C VAL A 855 2.44 -2.91 -23.81
N GLY A 856 1.13 -2.87 -23.60
CA GLY A 856 0.35 -3.83 -22.82
C GLY A 856 -0.96 -4.19 -23.54
N PRO A 857 -1.69 -5.22 -23.07
CA PRO A 857 -2.98 -5.58 -23.65
C PRO A 857 -3.98 -4.44 -23.45
N VAL A 858 -4.77 -4.13 -24.47
CA VAL A 858 -5.78 -3.08 -24.35
C VAL A 858 -6.91 -3.53 -23.43
N ASN A 859 -7.55 -2.57 -22.76
CA ASN A 859 -8.77 -2.79 -21.99
C ASN A 859 -10.01 -2.45 -22.82
N THR A 860 -11.16 -3.03 -22.45
CA THR A 860 -12.45 -2.66 -23.05
C THR A 860 -13.03 -1.45 -22.29
N PRO A 861 -13.53 -0.41 -22.99
CA PRO A 861 -14.17 0.72 -22.33
C PRO A 861 -15.42 0.31 -21.56
N GLN A 862 -15.67 0.97 -20.43
CA GLN A 862 -16.91 0.82 -19.67
C GLN A 862 -17.65 2.14 -19.58
N GLY A 863 -18.96 2.11 -19.80
CA GLY A 863 -19.77 3.31 -19.75
C GLY A 863 -21.23 3.05 -20.14
N LEU A 864 -21.85 4.04 -20.74
CA LEU A 864 -23.23 3.96 -21.19
C LEU A 864 -23.31 3.50 -22.64
N TYR A 865 -24.18 2.53 -22.87
CA TYR A 865 -24.49 1.99 -24.18
C TYR A 865 -25.80 2.61 -24.69
N PHE A 866 -25.87 2.81 -26.00
CA PHE A 866 -27.11 3.23 -26.65
C PHE A 866 -28.15 2.11 -26.55
N THR A 867 -29.43 2.49 -26.57
CA THR A 867 -30.54 1.54 -26.46
C THR A 867 -30.40 0.39 -27.45
N GLY A 868 -30.36 -0.84 -26.94
CA GLY A 868 -30.23 -2.06 -27.74
C GLY A 868 -28.82 -2.64 -27.83
N TYR A 869 -27.82 -2.03 -27.19
CA TYR A 869 -26.46 -2.53 -27.09
C TYR A 869 -26.02 -2.70 -25.63
N ASP A 870 -25.02 -3.56 -25.42
CA ASP A 870 -24.35 -3.72 -24.13
C ASP A 870 -22.83 -3.94 -24.28
N GLY A 871 -22.17 -4.29 -23.17
CA GLY A 871 -20.72 -4.51 -23.13
C GLY A 871 -20.21 -5.65 -23.99
N GLU A 872 -21.05 -6.65 -24.31
CA GLU A 872 -20.66 -7.76 -25.17
C GLU A 872 -20.53 -7.33 -26.64
N ASP A 873 -21.20 -6.25 -27.04
CA ASP A 873 -21.12 -5.70 -28.39
C ASP A 873 -19.89 -4.80 -28.61
N ALA A 874 -19.20 -4.42 -27.54
CA ALA A 874 -18.11 -3.45 -27.57
C ALA A 874 -16.84 -3.99 -28.25
N CYS A 875 -16.26 -3.18 -29.12
CA CYS A 875 -14.89 -3.34 -29.56
C CYS A 875 -13.94 -2.94 -28.42
N PRO A 876 -12.82 -3.66 -28.21
CA PRO A 876 -11.74 -3.17 -27.34
C PRO A 876 -11.24 -1.78 -27.77
N ASP A 877 -10.65 -1.02 -26.85
CA ASP A 877 -10.38 0.41 -27.07
C ASP A 877 -9.43 0.69 -28.26
N ILE A 878 -9.79 1.66 -29.10
CA ILE A 878 -9.07 2.02 -30.33
C ILE A 878 -8.89 3.54 -30.44
N GLY A 879 -7.76 3.98 -31.00
CA GLY A 879 -7.49 5.37 -31.36
C GLY A 879 -6.19 5.95 -30.84
N ASP A 880 -5.79 7.07 -31.43
CA ASP A 880 -4.72 7.94 -30.91
C ASP A 880 -5.27 9.07 -30.03
N SER A 881 -6.59 9.14 -29.83
CA SER A 881 -7.24 10.23 -29.09
C SER A 881 -6.81 10.34 -27.63
N ALA A 882 -6.22 9.28 -27.05
CA ALA A 882 -5.55 9.29 -25.75
C ALA A 882 -4.34 10.27 -25.68
N ILE A 883 -3.90 10.82 -26.82
CA ILE A 883 -2.97 11.95 -26.85
C ILE A 883 -3.53 13.21 -26.17
N THR A 884 -4.86 13.34 -26.08
CA THR A 884 -5.50 14.45 -25.36
C THR A 884 -5.30 14.33 -23.84
N GLU A 885 -5.50 13.15 -23.27
CA GLU A 885 -5.15 12.84 -21.88
C GLU A 885 -3.65 12.95 -21.62
N THR A 886 -2.83 12.61 -22.61
CA THR A 886 -1.37 12.76 -22.50
C THR A 886 -0.97 14.23 -22.26
N LEU A 887 -1.66 15.17 -22.92
CA LEU A 887 -1.49 16.61 -22.69
C LEU A 887 -2.08 17.07 -21.33
N GLY A 888 -2.98 16.28 -20.76
CA GLY A 888 -3.62 16.51 -19.46
C GLY A 888 -5.04 17.06 -19.51
N VAL A 889 -5.68 17.02 -20.67
CA VAL A 889 -7.13 17.28 -20.85
C VAL A 889 -7.89 15.95 -20.96
N GLY A 890 -9.10 15.93 -21.50
CA GLY A 890 -9.90 14.71 -21.64
C GLY A 890 -10.36 14.17 -20.29
N GLY A 891 -10.25 12.84 -20.11
CA GLY A 891 -10.52 12.18 -18.83
C GLY A 891 -9.66 12.68 -17.66
N MET A 892 -8.48 13.23 -17.93
CA MET A 892 -7.59 13.79 -16.90
C MET A 892 -8.16 15.06 -16.25
N ALA A 893 -8.90 15.86 -17.02
CA ALA A 893 -9.53 17.10 -16.59
C ALA A 893 -11.06 17.03 -16.67
N MET A 894 -11.64 15.87 -16.34
CA MET A 894 -13.08 15.62 -16.37
C MET A 894 -13.89 16.69 -15.62
N ILE A 895 -13.33 17.29 -14.56
CA ILE A 895 -13.92 18.42 -13.81
C ILE A 895 -14.19 19.67 -14.66
N ALA A 896 -13.50 19.84 -15.79
CA ALA A 896 -13.82 20.87 -16.77
C ALA A 896 -15.19 20.64 -17.42
N ALA A 897 -15.56 19.38 -17.65
CA ALA A 897 -16.79 19.00 -18.35
C ALA A 897 -17.69 18.12 -17.48
N PRO A 898 -18.25 18.62 -16.36
CA PRO A 898 -19.06 17.78 -15.47
C PRO A 898 -20.29 17.19 -16.16
N ALA A 899 -20.79 17.80 -17.24
CA ALA A 899 -21.86 17.25 -18.07
C ALA A 899 -21.50 15.93 -18.78
N VAL A 900 -20.21 15.67 -19.06
CA VAL A 900 -19.73 14.44 -19.71
C VAL A 900 -19.86 13.23 -18.80
N THR A 901 -19.74 13.39 -17.48
CA THR A 901 -19.76 12.27 -16.52
C THR A 901 -20.95 11.33 -16.75
N ARG A 902 -22.15 11.92 -16.82
CA ARG A 902 -23.40 11.20 -17.11
C ARG A 902 -23.46 10.55 -18.47
N PHE A 903 -22.65 10.96 -19.44
CA PHE A 903 -22.63 10.37 -20.79
C PHE A 903 -21.61 9.23 -20.88
N VAL A 904 -20.53 9.29 -20.12
CA VAL A 904 -19.50 8.23 -20.06
C VAL A 904 -19.76 7.20 -18.95
N GLY A 905 -20.94 7.23 -18.32
CA GLY A 905 -21.32 6.29 -17.26
C GLY A 905 -20.61 6.52 -15.91
N ALA A 906 -19.95 7.66 -15.73
CA ALA A 906 -19.54 8.15 -14.41
C ALA A 906 -20.74 8.86 -13.74
N GLY A 907 -20.68 9.11 -12.42
CA GLY A 907 -21.80 9.74 -11.71
C GLY A 907 -21.97 11.23 -12.03
N GLY A 908 -21.68 12.09 -11.06
CA GLY A 908 -21.93 13.54 -11.17
C GLY A 908 -20.67 14.38 -11.03
N TYR A 909 -20.86 15.65 -10.66
CA TYR A 909 -19.78 16.60 -10.41
C TYR A 909 -18.71 16.08 -9.43
N GLU A 910 -19.13 15.48 -8.31
CA GLU A 910 -18.20 14.94 -7.30
C GLU A 910 -17.31 13.82 -7.85
N ASP A 911 -17.82 13.03 -8.81
CA ASP A 911 -17.04 11.99 -9.48
C ASP A 911 -16.03 12.60 -10.45
N ALA A 912 -16.41 13.65 -11.18
CA ALA A 912 -15.47 14.40 -12.01
C ALA A 912 -14.35 15.02 -11.15
N LEU A 913 -14.72 15.63 -10.01
CA LEU A 913 -13.77 16.25 -9.08
C LEU A 913 -12.81 15.21 -8.50
N ARG A 914 -13.34 14.09 -8.00
CA ARG A 914 -12.53 12.98 -7.48
C ARG A 914 -11.60 12.42 -8.57
N THR A 915 -12.13 12.15 -9.76
CA THR A 915 -11.34 11.63 -10.89
C THR A 915 -10.20 12.58 -11.23
N SER A 916 -10.47 13.88 -11.41
CA SER A 916 -9.42 14.85 -11.71
C SER A 916 -8.41 15.02 -10.57
N ASN A 917 -8.83 14.92 -9.31
CA ASN A 917 -7.90 14.93 -8.17
C ASN A 917 -7.03 13.67 -8.12
N ASP A 918 -7.58 12.49 -8.44
CA ASP A 918 -6.81 11.24 -8.54
C ASP A 918 -5.77 11.34 -9.66
N MET A 919 -6.12 11.96 -10.79
CA MET A 919 -5.19 12.17 -11.91
C MET A 919 -4.06 13.13 -11.58
N MET A 920 -4.30 14.12 -10.70
CA MET A 920 -3.23 14.96 -10.17
C MET A 920 -2.21 14.19 -9.33
N GLU A 921 -2.57 13.02 -8.77
CA GLU A 921 -1.62 12.22 -8.01
C GLU A 921 -0.50 11.61 -8.86
N ILE A 922 -0.69 11.52 -10.18
CA ILE A 922 0.27 10.98 -11.14
C ILE A 922 0.83 12.04 -12.09
N CYS A 923 0.51 13.31 -11.86
CA CYS A 923 1.00 14.45 -12.64
C CYS A 923 1.99 15.29 -11.83
N ILE A 924 2.93 15.91 -12.53
CA ILE A 924 4.00 16.72 -11.91
C ILE A 924 3.48 18.08 -11.47
N ASP A 925 2.62 18.71 -12.28
CA ASP A 925 2.11 20.05 -12.01
C ASP A 925 0.76 20.30 -12.70
N ARG A 926 0.33 21.56 -12.73
CA ARG A 926 -0.87 22.07 -13.38
C ARG A 926 -0.51 22.97 -14.56
N ASN A 927 -1.21 22.85 -15.66
CA ASN A 927 -0.99 23.65 -16.86
C ASN A 927 -1.63 25.04 -16.71
N PRO A 928 -0.85 26.14 -16.62
CA PRO A 928 -1.39 27.47 -16.41
C PRO A 928 -2.15 28.02 -17.62
N ASN A 929 -1.96 27.44 -18.81
CA ASN A 929 -2.65 27.88 -20.03
C ASN A 929 -4.08 27.35 -20.12
N TYR A 930 -4.40 26.28 -19.37
CA TYR A 930 -5.69 25.58 -19.41
C TYR A 930 -6.38 25.62 -18.05
N ILE A 931 -6.86 26.82 -17.69
CA ILE A 931 -7.49 27.09 -16.40
C ILE A 931 -8.93 26.54 -16.39
N VAL A 932 -9.27 25.78 -15.34
CA VAL A 932 -10.59 25.17 -15.16
C VAL A 932 -11.38 25.94 -14.08
N PRO A 933 -12.41 26.73 -14.43
CA PRO A 933 -13.13 27.57 -13.47
C PRO A 933 -13.76 26.79 -12.32
N ASN A 934 -14.44 25.67 -12.62
CA ASN A 934 -15.11 24.84 -11.62
C ASN A 934 -14.14 24.07 -10.72
N TRP A 935 -12.85 24.05 -11.05
CA TRP A 935 -11.80 23.50 -10.19
C TRP A 935 -11.08 24.61 -9.42
N ASN A 936 -11.82 25.65 -9.02
CA ASN A 936 -11.30 26.84 -8.36
C ASN A 936 -10.16 27.53 -9.14
N PHE A 937 -10.34 27.66 -10.45
CA PHE A 937 -9.37 28.27 -11.37
C PHE A 937 -7.98 27.62 -11.34
N GLN A 938 -7.89 26.34 -10.98
CA GLN A 938 -6.68 25.57 -11.11
C GLN A 938 -6.41 25.20 -12.57
N GLY A 939 -5.14 25.07 -12.94
CA GLY A 939 -4.76 24.52 -14.25
C GLY A 939 -5.13 23.04 -14.36
N ALA A 940 -5.40 22.60 -15.60
CA ALA A 940 -5.55 21.18 -15.95
C ALA A 940 -4.28 20.37 -15.60
N CYS A 941 -4.39 19.04 -15.60
CA CYS A 941 -3.27 18.15 -15.31
C CYS A 941 -2.07 18.42 -16.23
N LEU A 942 -0.83 18.30 -15.74
CA LEU A 942 0.38 18.52 -16.55
C LEU A 942 1.48 17.51 -16.22
N GLY A 943 1.89 16.76 -17.25
CA GLY A 943 3.02 15.83 -17.20
C GLY A 943 2.73 14.59 -16.38
N ILE A 944 2.12 13.57 -16.99
CA ILE A 944 1.96 12.25 -16.38
C ILE A 944 3.35 11.64 -16.16
N ASP A 945 3.74 11.40 -14.91
CA ASP A 945 5.02 10.76 -14.57
C ASP A 945 4.82 9.24 -14.48
N ALA A 946 5.48 8.48 -15.36
CA ALA A 946 5.40 7.02 -15.34
C ALA A 946 5.88 6.41 -14.02
N ARG A 947 6.80 7.06 -13.28
CA ARG A 947 7.21 6.61 -11.94
C ARG A 947 6.05 6.66 -10.97
N LEU A 948 5.32 7.76 -10.92
CA LEU A 948 4.18 7.93 -10.02
C LEU A 948 3.03 6.97 -10.38
N VAL A 949 2.81 6.71 -11.67
CA VAL A 949 1.83 5.72 -12.13
C VAL A 949 2.17 4.33 -11.59
N VAL A 950 3.43 3.90 -11.71
CA VAL A 950 3.89 2.59 -11.22
C VAL A 950 3.91 2.57 -9.69
N GLU A 951 4.51 3.56 -9.05
CA GLU A 951 4.63 3.67 -7.59
C GLU A 951 3.28 3.58 -6.89
N LYS A 952 2.28 4.34 -7.39
CA LYS A 952 0.96 4.43 -6.76
C LYS A 952 -0.05 3.41 -7.29
N GLY A 953 0.23 2.74 -8.41
CA GLY A 953 -0.72 1.88 -9.11
C GLY A 953 -1.93 2.63 -9.68
N ILE A 954 -1.85 3.97 -9.84
CA ILE A 954 -2.93 4.79 -10.40
C ILE A 954 -2.65 5.00 -11.89
N THR A 955 -3.49 4.48 -12.77
CA THR A 955 -3.35 4.65 -14.23
C THR A 955 -4.21 5.81 -14.76
N PRO A 956 -3.80 6.53 -15.84
CA PRO A 956 -4.60 7.61 -16.44
C PRO A 956 -6.04 7.21 -16.78
N VAL A 957 -7.01 8.12 -16.61
CA VAL A 957 -8.39 7.93 -17.06
C VAL A 957 -8.56 8.55 -18.43
N ILE A 958 -9.09 7.77 -19.37
CA ILE A 958 -9.32 8.16 -20.75
C ILE A 958 -10.82 8.13 -21.01
N ASN A 959 -11.37 9.24 -21.50
CA ASN A 959 -12.74 9.27 -21.99
C ASN A 959 -12.73 8.76 -23.44
N THR A 960 -13.61 7.85 -23.83
CA THR A 960 -13.57 7.26 -25.18
C THR A 960 -14.95 6.90 -25.71
N GLY A 961 -15.08 6.92 -27.04
CA GLY A 961 -16.27 6.43 -27.72
C GLY A 961 -16.23 4.91 -27.79
N ILE A 962 -17.38 4.25 -27.64
CA ILE A 962 -17.47 2.80 -27.72
C ILE A 962 -17.92 2.43 -29.14
N ALA A 963 -17.04 1.75 -29.88
CA ALA A 963 -17.35 1.23 -31.21
C ALA A 963 -17.93 -0.18 -31.10
N HIS A 964 -18.80 -0.56 -32.04
CA HIS A 964 -19.28 -1.93 -32.15
C HIS A 964 -18.17 -2.86 -32.65
N LYS A 965 -18.06 -4.09 -32.13
CA LYS A 965 -17.05 -5.08 -32.53
C LYS A 965 -17.24 -5.64 -33.95
N VAL A 966 -18.46 -5.57 -34.47
CA VAL A 966 -18.77 -5.89 -35.87
C VAL A 966 -18.68 -4.62 -36.70
N ALA A 967 -17.93 -4.67 -37.79
CA ALA A 967 -17.75 -3.56 -38.72
C ALA A 967 -19.10 -3.11 -39.33
N GLY A 968 -19.20 -1.83 -39.70
CA GLY A 968 -20.41 -1.26 -40.33
C GLY A 968 -21.45 -0.65 -39.40
N PHE A 969 -21.45 -1.02 -38.11
CA PHE A 969 -22.45 -0.54 -37.14
C PHE A 969 -22.15 0.86 -36.60
N GLY A 970 -20.88 1.18 -36.35
CA GLY A 970 -20.45 2.49 -35.87
C GLY A 970 -20.34 2.57 -34.34
N GLN A 971 -20.59 3.76 -33.80
CA GLN A 971 -20.56 4.02 -32.35
C GLN A 971 -21.83 3.48 -31.68
N ILE A 972 -21.65 2.81 -30.54
CA ILE A 972 -22.72 2.19 -29.74
C ILE A 972 -22.76 2.68 -28.29
N GLY A 973 -21.87 3.60 -27.91
CA GLY A 973 -21.84 4.15 -26.58
C GLY A 973 -20.67 5.11 -26.35
N ALA A 974 -20.51 5.51 -25.10
CA ALA A 974 -19.37 6.27 -24.62
C ALA A 974 -19.03 5.85 -23.19
N GLY A 975 -17.76 5.92 -22.84
CA GLY A 975 -17.28 5.40 -21.57
C GLY A 975 -15.93 5.93 -21.17
N THR A 976 -15.42 5.33 -20.11
CA THR A 976 -14.06 5.51 -19.64
C THR A 976 -13.28 4.22 -19.78
N VAL A 977 -11.98 4.36 -19.94
CA VAL A 977 -11.03 3.25 -19.96
C VAL A 977 -9.74 3.71 -19.32
N ARG A 978 -8.97 2.76 -18.80
CA ARG A 978 -7.64 3.02 -18.26
C ARG A 978 -6.61 2.20 -19.04
N PRO A 979 -5.41 2.74 -19.26
CA PRO A 979 -4.33 1.97 -19.84
C PRO A 979 -3.89 0.85 -18.89
N PRO A 980 -3.37 -0.27 -19.41
CA PRO A 980 -2.80 -1.33 -18.59
C PRO A 980 -1.55 -0.83 -17.85
N LEU A 981 -1.40 -1.15 -16.56
CA LEU A 981 -0.24 -0.73 -15.78
C LEU A 981 1.10 -1.23 -16.38
N ALA A 982 1.06 -2.41 -17.01
CA ALA A 982 2.23 -3.09 -17.59
C ALA A 982 3.03 -2.24 -18.61
N CYS A 983 2.39 -1.32 -19.35
CA CYS A 983 3.15 -0.47 -20.28
C CYS A 983 4.01 0.57 -19.54
N PHE A 984 3.55 1.07 -18.38
CA PHE A 984 4.31 1.99 -17.53
C PHE A 984 5.45 1.27 -16.81
N GLU A 985 5.19 0.07 -16.29
CA GLU A 985 6.21 -0.78 -15.63
C GLU A 985 7.38 -1.05 -16.57
N LYS A 986 7.08 -1.46 -17.82
CA LYS A 986 8.10 -1.68 -18.86
C LYS A 986 8.88 -0.41 -19.16
N ALA A 987 8.21 0.74 -19.26
CA ALA A 987 8.86 2.01 -19.55
C ALA A 987 9.80 2.45 -18.42
N VAL A 988 9.35 2.35 -17.16
CA VAL A 988 10.15 2.68 -15.97
C VAL A 988 11.38 1.78 -15.86
N LEU A 989 11.21 0.45 -16.03
CA LEU A 989 12.33 -0.50 -16.02
C LEU A 989 13.32 -0.23 -17.14
N ALA A 990 12.85 0.04 -18.36
CA ALA A 990 13.73 0.33 -19.49
C ALA A 990 14.54 1.62 -19.26
N TYR A 991 13.91 2.66 -18.71
CA TYR A 991 14.60 3.90 -18.39
C TYR A 991 15.60 3.74 -17.23
N ALA A 992 15.26 2.98 -16.19
CA ALA A 992 16.20 2.63 -15.12
C ALA A 992 17.43 1.89 -15.69
N ARG A 993 17.23 0.91 -16.58
CA ARG A 993 18.33 0.19 -17.26
C ARG A 993 19.17 1.13 -18.12
N LYS A 994 18.56 2.05 -18.86
CA LYS A 994 19.28 3.09 -19.64
C LYS A 994 20.21 3.92 -18.73
N LEU A 995 19.84 4.15 -17.48
CA LEU A 995 20.62 4.89 -16.49
C LEU A 995 21.59 4.03 -15.65
N GLY A 996 21.65 2.70 -15.90
CA GLY A 996 22.62 1.80 -15.27
C GLY A 996 22.07 0.87 -14.19
N PHE A 997 20.75 0.76 -14.02
CA PHE A 997 20.16 -0.21 -13.09
C PHE A 997 20.46 -1.65 -13.52
N THR A 998 20.98 -2.45 -12.58
CA THR A 998 21.20 -3.91 -12.71
C THR A 998 20.34 -4.66 -11.71
N GLU A 999 19.75 -5.77 -12.15
CA GLU A 999 18.78 -6.57 -11.36
C GLU A 999 19.36 -7.22 -10.08
#